data_AF-A0A518G326-F1
#
_entry.id   AF-A0A518G326-F1
#
_cell.length_a   1.000
_cell.length_b   1.000
_cell.length_c   1.000
_cell.angle_alpha   90.00
_cell.angle_beta   90.00
_cell.angle_gamma   90.00
#
_symmetry.space_group_name_H-M   'P 1'
#
loop_
_entity.id
_entity.type
_entity.pdbx_description
1 polymer ?
#
loop_
_entity_poly.entity_id
_entity_poly.type
_entity_poly.pdbx_seq_one_letter_code
_entity_poly.pdbx_strand_id
1 'polypeptide(L)'
;MHRLSLPKSRKLRVEQLEQRRLLATFTVLNSSDSGDGSLRQAIEQSNANPDSDDIVFNIQSPSLTIQLASPLPTLTSPVSIDGTTQPGFAGEPILVLSGIALEGKTSGITIAGGDSVLKGMVIQGFGGAGVRIDGLGNNTISNTYIGTDATGETEVPNDFAGIYIVDSSNNVIGGRYGLDGNLISGNRAEGIRIEGSSSTGNRIQGNRIGTDQQGIEAVPNGTAGVLLEGAASLNVIGTNGDGIEDANERNLISGNVGVGVRVYGAQANQISGNWIGLTASGRHALANGKQGILVDLQSTGNMIGSNADGLSDSLERNVVSGNGDSGIEFANAMTSANVVSGNYIGTDSSGEFPVSNVASGVELVDNSSGNVIGTRNGEYLGNLISGNGFSGIFITNSNDNRVGGNWVGVNAQGSGPLKNSGRGVVIGGTASRNLIGTDDNAVMDEGERNVLSGNLDQGVAIFDSNAQFNVIAGNFIGTDALGTTAIPNTSTGILLGAGTRQNVVGTTDQSRADSAAGNLISGNQIFGLRFRLGATQNRVGGNWVGLDATGERALPNGFSGIGSFEGATDNLIGGQTVQERNVISGNNEWGIRIQEDSGGNAIDGNWIGLSATGAELGNLLGGILLEDAADNSIGDLSANIIAFNGATGVAIEGDKSVRNWITKNAIFGHTGLGIDLSFDGADTNDLLDADSGPNDLQNYPVIEYVQRAESTNVSGVLNSLPNTTFLIELYVAENAESRQGQEFLNSVEVTTDGNGLGLWSASLRPLSDGQAIIATTRNLAAGHSEFSIPVVSLPPLEFRTPQQAWDEASGSFTASVHRNSLSSSQALTIEFGDFPSEQIQLPSSVTIPAGQESTDFVVGIVDDSIMENEVWVEIIGTAPGVAIGKLQIIITDNDVPKWHNAFQPLDVSGDRFVSPLDALLVINFLNSNLDQDLADREPLTPSVFMDVNEDGFITPFDALLVINFLNNNTGEGEASAPISRQSAIDQVFSAPWDGLESSYSRLSDGEVEEIFGYRRRR
;
A
#
# COMPACT_ATOMS: atom_id res chain seq x y z
N MET A 1 12.72 41.24 30.89
CA MET A 1 12.30 42.65 30.90
C MET A 1 10.79 42.71 31.04
N HIS A 2 10.31 43.17 32.19
CA HIS A 2 8.89 43.44 32.45
C HIS A 2 8.39 44.60 31.58
N ARG A 3 7.21 44.45 30.96
CA ARG A 3 6.31 45.57 30.65
C ARG A 3 4.90 45.23 31.12
N LEU A 4 4.58 45.73 32.31
CA LEU A 4 3.23 45.83 32.86
C LEU A 4 2.41 46.80 32.00
N SER A 5 1.28 46.35 31.46
CA SER A 5 0.25 47.21 30.90
C SER A 5 -0.74 47.62 32.00
N LEU A 6 -0.97 48.93 32.13
CA LEU A 6 -1.89 49.53 33.09
C LEU A 6 -3.36 49.23 32.71
N PRO A 7 -4.27 49.07 33.69
CA PRO A 7 -5.69 48.86 33.42
C PRO A 7 -6.34 50.14 32.86
N LYS A 8 -7.04 50.00 31.73
CA LYS A 8 -7.85 51.06 31.12
C LYS A 8 -8.90 51.59 32.11
N SER A 9 -8.99 52.91 32.23
CA SER A 9 -10.01 53.60 33.02
C SER A 9 -11.43 53.17 32.59
N ARG A 10 -12.23 52.67 33.54
CA ARG A 10 -13.68 52.51 33.33
C ARG A 10 -14.31 53.89 33.14
N LYS A 11 -14.76 54.20 31.92
CA LYS A 11 -15.77 55.25 31.72
C LYS A 11 -17.05 54.78 32.43
N LEU A 12 -17.59 55.60 33.33
CA LEU A 12 -18.96 55.46 33.81
C LEU A 12 -19.89 55.51 32.59
N ARG A 13 -20.47 54.37 32.21
CA ARG A 13 -21.64 54.36 31.34
C ARG A 13 -22.83 54.71 32.23
N VAL A 14 -23.53 55.78 31.89
CA VAL A 14 -24.91 55.96 32.33
C VAL A 14 -25.70 54.87 31.61
N GLU A 15 -26.18 53.87 32.34
CA GLU A 15 -27.20 52.97 31.82
C GLU A 15 -28.45 53.80 31.56
N GLN A 16 -28.91 53.79 30.32
CA GLN A 16 -30.24 54.28 30.00
C GLN A 16 -31.21 53.24 30.58
N LEU A 17 -31.87 53.59 31.69
CA LEU A 17 -32.99 52.80 32.20
C LEU A 17 -33.98 52.61 31.05
N GLU A 18 -34.18 51.37 30.62
CA GLU A 18 -35.22 51.01 29.65
C GLU A 18 -36.57 51.48 30.18
N GLN A 19 -37.46 51.91 29.29
CA GLN A 19 -38.81 52.31 29.69
C GLN A 19 -39.52 51.11 30.33
N ARG A 20 -39.87 51.22 31.63
CA ARG A 20 -40.86 50.33 32.26
C ARG A 20 -42.23 50.62 31.64
N ARG A 21 -42.56 49.96 30.53
CA ARG A 21 -43.92 49.91 29.98
C ARG A 21 -44.56 48.60 30.44
N LEU A 22 -45.79 48.68 30.96
CA LEU A 22 -46.55 47.52 31.42
C LEU A 22 -46.99 46.70 30.19
N LEU A 23 -46.69 45.40 30.16
CA LEU A 23 -47.33 44.44 29.26
C LEU A 23 -48.85 44.44 29.57
N ALA A 24 -49.72 44.48 28.56
CA ALA A 24 -51.15 44.30 28.79
C ALA A 24 -51.46 42.79 28.86
N THR A 25 -52.31 42.40 29.81
CA THR A 25 -52.78 41.01 29.93
C THR A 25 -54.26 40.93 29.58
N PHE A 26 -54.60 40.17 28.55
CA PHE A 26 -55.96 39.88 28.13
C PHE A 26 -56.36 38.47 28.56
N THR A 27 -57.45 38.34 29.32
CA THR A 27 -57.93 37.04 29.80
C THR A 27 -59.09 36.51 28.96
N VAL A 28 -58.92 35.33 28.39
CA VAL A 28 -59.98 34.56 27.72
C VAL A 28 -60.81 33.83 28.79
N LEU A 29 -62.12 34.09 28.81
CA LEU A 29 -63.04 33.66 29.87
C LEU A 29 -64.08 32.63 29.39
N ASN A 30 -64.28 32.51 28.08
CA ASN A 30 -65.25 31.58 27.50
C ASN A 30 -64.76 30.99 26.17
N SER A 31 -65.40 29.91 25.73
CA SER A 31 -65.08 29.18 24.50
C SER A 31 -65.92 29.59 23.28
N SER A 32 -66.54 30.77 23.31
CA SER A 32 -67.31 31.29 22.18
C SER A 32 -66.39 31.72 21.03
N ASP A 33 -66.85 31.58 19.78
CA ASP A 33 -66.11 32.02 18.58
C ASP A 33 -65.72 33.51 18.59
N SER A 34 -66.59 34.36 19.16
CA SER A 34 -66.42 35.82 19.19
C SER A 34 -67.20 36.45 20.35
N GLY A 35 -66.99 37.75 20.57
CA GLY A 35 -67.63 38.53 21.63
C GLY A 35 -66.79 38.65 22.90
N ASP A 36 -67.35 39.28 23.92
CA ASP A 36 -66.63 39.60 25.16
C ASP A 36 -66.07 38.35 25.84
N GLY A 37 -64.78 38.39 26.19
CA GLY A 37 -64.06 37.28 26.84
C GLY A 37 -63.68 36.12 25.92
N SER A 38 -63.84 36.24 24.60
CA SER A 38 -63.38 35.24 23.61
C SER A 38 -61.90 35.42 23.26
N LEU A 39 -61.27 34.36 22.73
CA LEU A 39 -59.90 34.43 22.18
C LEU A 39 -59.79 35.44 21.05
N ARG A 40 -60.81 35.53 20.19
CA ARG A 40 -60.85 36.51 19.09
C ARG A 40 -60.75 37.94 19.60
N GLN A 41 -61.54 38.29 20.63
CA GLN A 41 -61.48 39.63 21.22
C GLN A 41 -60.09 39.91 21.81
N ALA A 42 -59.49 38.95 22.52
CA ALA A 42 -58.16 39.12 23.10
C ALA A 42 -57.10 39.38 22.00
N ILE A 43 -57.18 38.66 20.87
CA ILE A 43 -56.31 38.88 19.70
C ILE A 43 -56.53 40.27 19.10
N GLU A 44 -57.78 40.70 18.90
CA GLU A 44 -58.08 42.04 18.37
C GLU A 44 -57.55 43.16 19.29
N GLN A 45 -57.65 42.96 20.60
CA GLN A 45 -57.11 43.89 21.59
C GLN A 45 -55.58 43.94 21.56
N SER A 46 -54.92 42.79 21.48
CA SER A 46 -53.46 42.71 21.36
C SER A 46 -52.96 43.33 20.04
N ASN A 47 -53.61 43.06 18.91
CA ASN A 47 -53.26 43.67 17.63
C ASN A 47 -53.43 45.20 17.60
N ALA A 48 -54.31 45.76 18.45
CA ALA A 48 -54.48 47.20 18.60
C ALA A 48 -53.31 47.87 19.36
N ASN A 49 -52.46 47.06 20.02
CA ASN A 49 -51.26 47.51 20.71
C ASN A 49 -49.99 47.13 19.92
N PRO A 50 -49.00 48.03 19.82
CA PRO A 50 -47.73 47.73 19.15
C PRO A 50 -46.68 47.10 20.09
N ASP A 51 -46.87 47.18 21.41
CA ASP A 51 -45.99 46.58 22.41
C ASP A 51 -46.37 45.10 22.63
N SER A 52 -45.48 44.29 23.22
CA SER A 52 -45.76 42.88 23.51
C SER A 52 -46.85 42.73 24.58
N ASP A 53 -47.83 41.86 24.34
CA ASP A 53 -48.94 41.59 25.25
C ASP A 53 -49.07 40.10 25.60
N ASP A 54 -49.74 39.80 26.72
CA ASP A 54 -50.04 38.44 27.17
C ASP A 54 -51.53 38.11 26.97
N ILE A 55 -51.84 36.96 26.38
CA ILE A 55 -53.16 36.34 26.33
C ILE A 55 -53.15 35.10 27.22
N VAL A 56 -53.95 35.12 28.27
CA VAL A 56 -54.06 34.05 29.28
C VAL A 56 -55.49 33.49 29.33
N PHE A 57 -55.67 32.27 29.81
CA PHE A 57 -56.93 31.55 29.79
C PHE A 57 -57.45 31.26 31.21
N ASN A 58 -58.74 31.52 31.42
CA ASN A 58 -59.47 31.16 32.62
C ASN A 58 -60.91 30.79 32.25
N ILE A 59 -61.06 29.88 31.29
CA ILE A 59 -62.36 29.41 30.81
C ILE A 59 -63.00 28.56 31.92
N GLN A 60 -64.17 28.98 32.37
CA GLN A 60 -64.95 28.29 33.42
C GLN A 60 -66.08 27.41 32.83
N SER A 61 -66.11 27.26 31.51
CA SER A 61 -67.12 26.49 30.78
C SER A 61 -66.88 24.98 30.89
N PRO A 62 -67.92 24.13 30.79
CA PRO A 62 -67.76 22.67 30.79
C PRO A 62 -66.93 22.13 29.62
N SER A 63 -66.91 22.86 28.50
CA SER A 63 -66.09 22.56 27.32
C SER A 63 -64.95 23.55 27.20
N LEU A 64 -63.73 23.02 27.07
CA LEU A 64 -62.52 23.76 26.76
C LEU A 64 -62.22 23.79 25.25
N THR A 65 -63.20 23.45 24.41
CA THR A 65 -63.08 23.55 22.95
C THR A 65 -63.62 24.89 22.46
N ILE A 66 -62.72 25.72 21.92
CA ILE A 66 -63.04 26.92 21.14
C ILE A 66 -63.31 26.48 19.70
N GLN A 67 -64.58 26.31 19.37
CA GLN A 67 -65.01 25.98 18.00
C GLN A 67 -65.15 27.26 17.18
N LEU A 68 -64.30 27.43 16.17
CA LEU A 68 -64.36 28.60 15.31
C LEU A 68 -65.46 28.48 14.26
N ALA A 69 -66.20 29.57 14.06
CA ALA A 69 -67.19 29.74 13.00
C ALA A 69 -66.70 30.71 11.91
N SER A 70 -65.64 31.48 12.18
CA SER A 70 -64.92 32.30 11.20
C SER A 70 -63.41 32.30 11.46
N PRO A 71 -62.55 32.57 10.46
CA PRO A 71 -61.09 32.66 10.65
C PRO A 71 -60.70 33.62 11.77
N LEU A 72 -59.73 33.28 12.62
CA LEU A 72 -59.16 34.23 13.59
C LEU A 72 -58.41 35.36 12.86
N PRO A 73 -58.34 36.58 13.43
CA PRO A 73 -57.48 37.63 12.91
C PRO A 73 -56.01 37.21 12.96
N THR A 74 -55.22 37.61 11.96
CA THR A 74 -53.75 37.44 11.98
C THR A 74 -53.14 38.20 13.15
N LEU A 75 -52.15 37.61 13.83
CA LEU A 75 -51.38 38.26 14.88
C LEU A 75 -50.38 39.22 14.23
N THR A 76 -50.65 40.52 14.29
CA THR A 76 -49.86 41.57 13.62
C THR A 76 -48.89 42.30 14.55
N SER A 77 -48.98 42.04 15.86
CA SER A 77 -48.09 42.57 16.90
C SER A 77 -47.52 41.42 17.74
N PRO A 78 -46.37 41.61 18.42
CA PRO A 78 -45.82 40.61 19.32
C PRO A 78 -46.80 40.22 20.43
N VAL A 79 -47.06 38.93 20.62
CA VAL A 79 -48.02 38.44 21.62
C VAL A 79 -47.62 37.09 22.19
N SER A 80 -47.82 36.89 23.49
CA SER A 80 -47.69 35.60 24.18
C SER A 80 -49.06 35.00 24.44
N ILE A 81 -49.40 33.92 23.74
CA ILE A 81 -50.64 33.14 23.95
C ILE A 81 -50.28 31.91 24.79
N ASP A 82 -50.66 31.94 26.07
CA ASP A 82 -50.28 30.91 27.04
C ASP A 82 -51.47 30.08 27.52
N GLY A 83 -51.75 28.99 26.81
CA GLY A 83 -52.75 28.00 27.16
C GLY A 83 -52.48 27.24 28.47
N THR A 84 -51.24 27.25 28.98
CA THR A 84 -50.88 26.58 30.25
C THR A 84 -51.49 27.29 31.46
N THR A 85 -51.93 28.53 31.30
CA THR A 85 -52.64 29.30 32.34
C THR A 85 -54.05 28.80 32.61
N GLN A 86 -54.64 28.00 31.70
CA GLN A 86 -55.96 27.44 31.87
C GLN A 86 -56.03 26.51 33.10
N PRO A 87 -56.95 26.76 34.06
CA PRO A 87 -57.15 25.86 35.19
C PRO A 87 -57.42 24.41 34.75
N GLY A 88 -56.69 23.48 35.38
CA GLY A 88 -56.73 22.04 35.07
C GLY A 88 -55.55 21.54 34.25
N PHE A 89 -54.72 22.44 33.70
CA PHE A 89 -53.50 22.06 32.99
C PHE A 89 -52.55 21.29 33.92
N ALA A 90 -52.10 20.11 33.48
CA ALA A 90 -51.27 19.20 34.25
C ALA A 90 -50.08 18.68 33.42
N GLY A 91 -49.51 19.55 32.58
CA GLY A 91 -48.34 19.24 31.74
C GLY A 91 -48.68 19.00 30.26
N GLU A 92 -49.90 18.55 29.98
CA GLU A 92 -50.42 18.30 28.63
C GLU A 92 -51.49 19.33 28.23
N PRO A 93 -51.57 19.73 26.95
CA PRO A 93 -52.58 20.68 26.48
C PRO A 93 -54.02 20.18 26.65
N ILE A 94 -54.85 20.98 27.31
CA ILE A 94 -56.29 20.68 27.52
C ILE A 94 -57.23 21.63 26.76
N LEU A 95 -56.70 22.75 26.27
CA LEU A 95 -57.45 23.77 25.56
C LEU A 95 -57.44 23.48 24.06
N VAL A 96 -58.60 23.27 23.46
CA VAL A 96 -58.72 22.88 22.05
C VAL A 96 -59.20 24.05 21.20
N LEU A 97 -58.41 24.43 20.20
CA LEU A 97 -58.80 25.32 19.11
C LEU A 97 -59.19 24.48 17.89
N SER A 98 -60.46 24.51 17.52
CA SER A 98 -61.02 23.63 16.47
C SER A 98 -61.49 24.42 15.25
N GLY A 99 -60.95 24.05 14.09
CA GLY A 99 -61.34 24.56 12.78
C GLY A 99 -62.43 23.76 12.06
N ILE A 100 -62.94 22.67 12.65
CA ILE A 100 -63.80 21.69 11.95
C ILE A 100 -65.05 22.30 11.29
N ALA A 101 -65.59 23.39 11.86
CA ALA A 101 -66.76 24.09 11.33
C ALA A 101 -66.43 25.21 10.31
N LEU A 102 -65.16 25.45 10.01
CA LEU A 102 -64.72 26.42 9.01
C LEU A 102 -64.74 25.80 7.60
N GLU A 103 -65.18 26.58 6.62
CA GLU A 103 -65.07 26.22 5.21
C GLU A 103 -63.77 26.80 4.60
N GLY A 104 -63.17 26.08 3.66
CA GLY A 104 -62.00 26.54 2.89
C GLY A 104 -60.65 26.31 3.55
N LYS A 105 -59.57 26.76 2.89
CA LYS A 105 -58.17 26.49 3.27
C LYS A 105 -57.60 27.46 4.33
N THR A 106 -58.33 27.68 5.41
CA THR A 106 -57.96 28.64 6.45
C THR A 106 -57.02 27.99 7.48
N SER A 107 -55.94 28.67 7.86
CA SER A 107 -55.03 28.22 8.92
C SER A 107 -55.56 28.59 10.31
N GLY A 108 -55.21 27.81 11.35
CA GLY A 108 -55.73 28.03 12.70
C GLY A 108 -55.26 29.32 13.35
N ILE A 109 -53.94 29.46 13.51
CA ILE A 109 -53.30 30.69 13.97
C ILE A 109 -52.33 31.16 12.88
N THR A 110 -52.40 32.44 12.52
CA THR A 110 -51.44 33.07 11.58
C THR A 110 -50.66 34.16 12.31
N ILE A 111 -49.35 34.06 12.33
CA ILE A 111 -48.42 35.00 12.98
C ILE A 111 -47.70 35.80 11.90
N ALA A 112 -47.80 37.13 11.96
CA ALA A 112 -47.09 38.06 11.09
C ALA A 112 -46.34 39.17 11.83
N GLY A 113 -46.63 39.37 13.13
CA GLY A 113 -46.02 40.41 13.98
C GLY A 113 -44.60 40.11 14.47
N GLY A 114 -44.17 38.85 14.41
CA GLY A 114 -42.89 38.40 14.99
C GLY A 114 -42.91 38.38 16.52
N ASP A 115 -41.79 37.97 17.12
CA ASP A 115 -41.53 37.98 18.58
C ASP A 115 -42.71 37.44 19.43
N SER A 116 -43.44 36.46 18.91
CA SER A 116 -44.66 35.93 19.52
C SER A 116 -44.44 34.56 20.13
N VAL A 117 -45.19 34.22 21.17
CA VAL A 117 -45.14 32.93 21.85
C VAL A 117 -46.51 32.26 21.76
N LEU A 118 -46.54 30.97 21.44
CA LEU A 118 -47.71 30.11 21.50
C LEU A 118 -47.37 28.87 22.32
N LYS A 119 -48.12 28.63 23.40
CA LYS A 119 -47.87 27.50 24.28
C LYS A 119 -49.14 26.84 24.82
N GLY A 120 -49.13 25.53 25.00
CA GLY A 120 -50.10 24.82 25.85
C GLY A 120 -51.48 24.62 25.23
N MET A 121 -51.58 24.49 23.90
CA MET A 121 -52.86 24.37 23.20
C MET A 121 -52.92 23.12 22.30
N VAL A 122 -54.13 22.66 21.99
CA VAL A 122 -54.42 21.68 20.94
C VAL A 122 -55.00 22.45 19.74
N ILE A 123 -54.44 22.26 18.54
CA ILE A 123 -54.85 22.96 17.31
C ILE A 123 -55.17 21.93 16.24
N GLN A 124 -56.45 21.86 15.84
CA GLN A 124 -56.95 20.74 15.05
C GLN A 124 -58.06 21.12 14.06
N GLY A 125 -58.20 20.31 13.01
CA GLY A 125 -59.35 20.36 12.10
C GLY A 125 -59.40 21.56 11.16
N PHE A 126 -58.27 22.19 10.82
CA PHE A 126 -58.22 23.34 9.92
C PHE A 126 -58.05 22.94 8.46
N GLY A 127 -58.72 23.63 7.53
CA GLY A 127 -58.53 23.39 6.08
C GLY A 127 -57.19 23.88 5.51
N GLY A 128 -56.43 24.66 6.30
CA GLY A 128 -55.07 25.11 6.02
C GLY A 128 -54.06 24.50 7.00
N ALA A 129 -53.02 25.26 7.38
CA ALA A 129 -52.08 24.80 8.40
C ALA A 129 -52.67 24.92 9.82
N GLY A 130 -52.18 24.14 10.78
CA GLY A 130 -52.51 24.38 12.19
C GLY A 130 -52.01 25.76 12.62
N VAL A 131 -50.71 26.00 12.43
CA VAL A 131 -50.07 27.31 12.66
C VAL A 131 -49.30 27.74 11.42
N ARG A 132 -49.47 29.00 11.01
CA ARG A 132 -48.75 29.63 9.91
C ARG A 132 -47.94 30.82 10.42
N ILE A 133 -46.66 30.89 10.07
CA ILE A 133 -45.75 32.00 10.39
C ILE A 133 -45.32 32.65 9.08
N ASP A 134 -45.69 33.92 8.90
CA ASP A 134 -45.43 34.71 7.70
C ASP A 134 -44.52 35.91 8.02
N GLY A 135 -43.35 35.98 7.38
CA GLY A 135 -42.51 37.18 7.43
C GLY A 135 -41.74 37.36 8.75
N LEU A 136 -42.24 38.17 9.69
CA LEU A 136 -41.45 38.52 10.88
C LEU A 136 -41.15 37.29 11.76
N GLY A 137 -39.90 37.22 12.21
CA GLY A 137 -39.31 36.06 12.87
C GLY A 137 -39.39 36.05 14.40
N ASN A 138 -38.52 35.25 15.02
CA ASN A 138 -38.36 35.13 16.48
C ASN A 138 -39.59 34.59 17.24
N ASN A 139 -40.45 33.82 16.59
CA ASN A 139 -41.61 33.24 17.25
C ASN A 139 -41.25 31.94 17.97
N THR A 140 -41.92 31.63 19.07
CA THR A 140 -41.76 30.38 19.82
C THR A 140 -43.08 29.61 19.86
N ILE A 141 -43.10 28.36 19.41
CA ILE A 141 -44.24 27.45 19.55
C ILE A 141 -43.80 26.26 20.40
N SER A 142 -44.39 26.06 21.58
CA SER A 142 -43.96 25.00 22.52
C SER A 142 -45.15 24.32 23.20
N ASN A 143 -44.96 23.10 23.70
CA ASN A 143 -45.99 22.29 24.38
C ASN A 143 -47.38 22.39 23.73
N THR A 144 -47.44 22.24 22.40
CA THR A 144 -48.66 22.37 21.61
C THR A 144 -48.91 21.06 20.85
N TYR A 145 -50.16 20.59 20.82
CA TYR A 145 -50.58 19.43 20.03
C TYR A 145 -51.23 19.93 18.74
N ILE A 146 -50.77 19.47 17.58
CA ILE A 146 -51.19 20.00 16.28
C ILE A 146 -51.55 18.84 15.35
N GLY A 147 -52.83 18.77 14.99
CA GLY A 147 -53.38 17.73 14.10
C GLY A 147 -53.87 16.46 14.81
N THR A 148 -53.86 16.44 16.14
CA THR A 148 -54.42 15.37 16.97
C THR A 148 -55.54 15.89 17.87
N ASP A 149 -56.23 14.99 18.55
CA ASP A 149 -57.03 15.33 19.72
C ASP A 149 -56.16 15.68 20.95
N ALA A 150 -56.82 15.97 22.08
CA ALA A 150 -56.16 16.36 23.31
C ALA A 150 -55.42 15.21 24.02
N THR A 151 -55.67 13.94 23.67
CA THR A 151 -54.87 12.81 24.19
C THR A 151 -53.59 12.62 23.36
N GLY A 152 -53.56 13.14 22.13
CA GLY A 152 -52.44 12.94 21.23
C GLY A 152 -52.40 11.54 20.60
N GLU A 153 -53.45 10.75 20.76
CA GLU A 153 -53.52 9.37 20.27
C GLU A 153 -54.37 9.25 18.99
N THR A 154 -55.27 10.21 18.73
CA THR A 154 -56.17 10.19 17.57
C THR A 154 -55.91 11.36 16.65
N GLU A 155 -55.81 11.12 15.35
CA GLU A 155 -55.71 12.19 14.35
C GLU A 155 -57.01 13.03 14.27
N VAL A 156 -56.85 14.35 14.25
CA VAL A 156 -57.90 15.32 13.91
C VAL A 156 -57.27 16.30 12.90
N PRO A 157 -57.21 15.90 11.62
CA PRO A 157 -56.26 16.48 10.69
C PRO A 157 -56.45 17.96 10.41
N ASN A 158 -55.34 18.67 10.25
CA ASN A 158 -55.30 19.86 9.42
C ASN A 158 -55.06 19.44 7.96
N ASP A 159 -55.73 20.06 6.98
CA ASP A 159 -55.68 19.66 5.56
C ASP A 159 -54.40 20.09 4.84
N PHE A 160 -53.46 20.74 5.55
CA PHE A 160 -52.12 21.06 5.07
C PHE A 160 -51.07 20.66 6.12
N ALA A 161 -50.02 21.46 6.32
CA ALA A 161 -48.98 21.19 7.30
C ALA A 161 -49.44 21.47 8.73
N GLY A 162 -48.87 20.79 9.73
CA GLY A 162 -49.09 21.16 11.13
C GLY A 162 -48.61 22.59 11.40
N ILE A 163 -47.34 22.86 11.07
CA ILE A 163 -46.73 24.19 11.15
C ILE A 163 -46.14 24.56 9.78
N TYR A 164 -46.47 25.75 9.27
CA TYR A 164 -45.93 26.29 8.03
C TYR A 164 -45.18 27.61 8.27
N ILE A 165 -43.87 27.61 8.04
CA ILE A 165 -42.98 28.76 8.14
C ILE A 165 -42.65 29.21 6.73
N VAL A 166 -42.99 30.45 6.37
CA VAL A 166 -42.67 31.00 5.05
C VAL A 166 -42.07 32.39 5.16
N ASP A 167 -40.89 32.52 4.53
CA ASP A 167 -40.04 33.71 4.57
C ASP A 167 -39.87 34.31 5.99
N SER A 168 -39.69 33.44 7.00
CA SER A 168 -39.59 33.84 8.40
C SER A 168 -38.42 33.17 9.11
N SER A 169 -37.64 33.97 9.85
CA SER A 169 -36.36 33.55 10.43
C SER A 169 -36.39 33.39 11.95
N ASN A 170 -35.44 32.63 12.50
CA ASN A 170 -35.16 32.53 13.94
C ASN A 170 -36.36 32.06 14.79
N ASN A 171 -37.29 31.31 14.22
CA ASN A 171 -38.39 30.74 14.98
C ASN A 171 -37.91 29.50 15.75
N VAL A 172 -38.45 29.27 16.95
CA VAL A 172 -38.20 28.09 17.77
C VAL A 172 -39.47 27.26 17.85
N ILE A 173 -39.42 26.04 17.31
CA ILE A 173 -40.50 25.07 17.36
C ILE A 173 -40.09 23.96 18.33
N GLY A 174 -40.74 23.97 19.50
CA GLY A 174 -40.54 23.08 20.63
C GLY A 174 -39.77 23.78 21.75
N GLY A 175 -39.08 23.01 22.60
CA GLY A 175 -38.43 23.57 23.78
C GLY A 175 -37.24 22.75 24.28
N ARG A 176 -36.42 23.37 25.15
CA ARG A 176 -35.18 22.80 25.71
C ARG A 176 -35.39 21.97 26.98
N TYR A 177 -36.60 21.95 27.55
CA TYR A 177 -36.87 21.32 28.84
C TYR A 177 -38.09 20.38 28.76
N GLY A 178 -37.88 19.08 29.02
CA GLY A 178 -38.94 18.10 29.29
C GLY A 178 -40.22 18.23 28.44
N LEU A 179 -41.31 18.66 29.07
CA LEU A 179 -42.66 18.77 28.49
C LEU A 179 -42.86 19.93 27.49
N ASP A 180 -41.82 20.70 27.16
CA ASP A 180 -41.94 21.85 26.23
C ASP A 180 -41.96 21.46 24.74
N GLY A 181 -41.79 20.17 24.42
CA GLY A 181 -41.89 19.63 23.06
C GLY A 181 -43.31 19.69 22.49
N ASN A 182 -43.44 19.96 21.18
CA ASN A 182 -44.74 19.85 20.51
C ASN A 182 -45.02 18.41 20.07
N LEU A 183 -46.30 18.07 19.94
CA LEU A 183 -46.78 16.88 19.24
C LEU A 183 -47.39 17.32 17.91
N ILE A 184 -46.78 16.95 16.79
CA ILE A 184 -47.16 17.42 15.45
C ILE A 184 -47.43 16.21 14.56
N SER A 185 -48.68 15.78 14.55
CA SER A 185 -49.09 14.47 14.04
C SER A 185 -50.48 14.55 13.40
N GLY A 186 -50.84 13.58 12.56
CA GLY A 186 -52.17 13.49 11.95
C GLY A 186 -52.50 14.56 10.91
N ASN A 187 -51.53 15.35 10.42
CA ASN A 187 -51.77 16.38 9.40
C ASN A 187 -51.81 15.76 7.98
N ARG A 188 -52.60 16.31 7.06
CA ARG A 188 -52.75 15.75 5.70
C ARG A 188 -51.51 15.92 4.83
N ALA A 189 -50.67 16.93 5.09
CA ALA A 189 -49.42 17.16 4.38
C ALA A 189 -48.22 16.87 5.30
N GLU A 190 -47.30 17.83 5.47
CA GLU A 190 -46.13 17.67 6.33
C GLU A 190 -46.45 17.93 7.81
N GLY A 191 -45.63 17.42 8.73
CA GLY A 191 -45.68 17.91 10.12
C GLY A 191 -45.29 19.38 10.18
N ILE A 192 -44.08 19.68 9.68
CA ILE A 192 -43.53 21.04 9.62
C ILE A 192 -42.99 21.32 8.20
N ARG A 193 -43.37 22.46 7.62
CA ARG A 193 -42.85 22.95 6.33
C ARG A 193 -42.14 24.29 6.52
N ILE A 194 -40.91 24.40 6.03
CA ILE A 194 -40.08 25.61 6.03
C ILE A 194 -39.78 25.99 4.58
N GLU A 195 -40.27 27.14 4.15
CA GLU A 195 -40.19 27.56 2.75
C GLU A 195 -39.65 28.98 2.59
N GLY A 196 -38.83 29.18 1.55
CA GLY A 196 -38.40 30.50 1.11
C GLY A 196 -37.02 30.88 1.59
N SER A 197 -36.32 31.69 0.79
CA SER A 197 -34.93 32.07 1.02
C SER A 197 -34.70 32.90 2.28
N SER A 198 -35.76 33.53 2.82
CA SER A 198 -35.68 34.28 4.08
C SER A 198 -35.92 33.41 5.30
N SER A 199 -36.36 32.16 5.12
CA SER A 199 -36.58 31.20 6.21
C SER A 199 -35.26 30.62 6.70
N THR A 200 -34.61 31.39 7.57
CA THR A 200 -33.26 31.10 8.08
C THR A 200 -33.17 31.08 9.59
N GLY A 201 -32.23 30.31 10.14
CA GLY A 201 -32.02 30.28 11.60
C GLY A 201 -33.17 29.65 12.40
N ASN A 202 -34.14 28.99 11.75
CA ASN A 202 -35.23 28.34 12.47
C ASN A 202 -34.72 27.08 13.18
N ARG A 203 -35.23 26.82 14.39
CA ARG A 203 -34.84 25.71 15.26
C ARG A 203 -36.03 24.83 15.53
N ILE A 204 -35.97 23.58 15.10
CA ILE A 204 -36.98 22.55 15.37
C ILE A 204 -36.39 21.60 16.39
N GLN A 205 -36.83 21.64 17.65
CA GLN A 205 -36.17 20.92 18.74
C GLN A 205 -37.16 20.33 19.76
N GLY A 206 -36.85 19.14 20.28
CA GLY A 206 -37.63 18.49 21.33
C GLY A 206 -39.03 18.02 20.92
N ASN A 207 -39.35 17.95 19.62
CA ASN A 207 -40.69 17.62 19.13
C ASN A 207 -40.91 16.12 18.92
N ARG A 208 -42.17 15.69 19.01
CA ARG A 208 -42.66 14.40 18.47
C ARG A 208 -43.45 14.66 17.20
N ILE A 209 -43.07 14.02 16.10
CA ILE A 209 -43.62 14.29 14.77
C ILE A 209 -44.01 12.98 14.10
N GLY A 210 -45.31 12.78 13.88
CA GLY A 210 -45.90 11.59 13.23
C GLY A 210 -46.18 10.41 14.18
N THR A 211 -46.00 10.60 15.48
CA THR A 211 -46.26 9.59 16.53
C THR A 211 -47.43 9.99 17.43
N ASP A 212 -47.84 9.08 18.30
CA ASP A 212 -48.62 9.41 19.50
C ASP A 212 -47.78 10.19 20.52
N GLN A 213 -48.41 10.58 21.63
CA GLN A 213 -47.74 11.32 22.71
C GLN A 213 -46.61 10.50 23.37
N GLN A 214 -46.76 9.18 23.46
CA GLN A 214 -45.77 8.30 24.08
C GLN A 214 -44.59 8.00 23.14
N GLY A 215 -44.75 8.27 21.84
CA GLY A 215 -43.78 7.99 20.78
C GLY A 215 -43.64 6.50 20.46
N ILE A 216 -44.71 5.72 20.61
CA ILE A 216 -44.71 4.27 20.39
C ILE A 216 -45.67 3.82 19.30
N GLU A 217 -46.78 4.53 19.08
CA GLU A 217 -47.69 4.30 17.95
C GLU A 217 -47.59 5.42 16.90
N ALA A 218 -47.95 5.11 15.67
CA ALA A 218 -47.95 6.07 14.57
C ALA A 218 -49.28 6.85 14.54
N VAL A 219 -49.18 8.18 14.47
CA VAL A 219 -50.29 9.09 14.14
C VAL A 219 -49.82 9.91 12.94
N PRO A 220 -49.86 9.33 11.73
CA PRO A 220 -49.02 9.76 10.62
C PRO A 220 -49.35 11.17 10.12
N ASN A 221 -48.33 11.96 9.80
CA ASN A 221 -48.51 13.03 8.81
C ASN A 221 -48.53 12.41 7.40
N GLY A 222 -49.30 12.99 6.48
CA GLY A 222 -49.59 12.41 5.16
C GLY A 222 -48.42 12.43 4.17
N THR A 223 -47.37 13.22 4.44
CA THR A 223 -46.15 13.28 3.61
C THR A 223 -44.88 13.24 4.48
N ALA A 224 -44.07 14.31 4.52
CA ALA A 224 -42.85 14.35 5.31
C ALA A 224 -43.13 14.71 6.79
N GLY A 225 -42.29 14.26 7.72
CA GLY A 225 -42.29 14.81 9.08
C GLY A 225 -41.88 16.29 9.06
N VAL A 226 -40.74 16.58 8.43
CA VAL A 226 -40.22 17.94 8.23
C VAL A 226 -39.78 18.14 6.78
N LEU A 227 -40.16 19.26 6.16
CA LEU A 227 -39.76 19.65 4.80
C LEU A 227 -39.09 21.02 4.80
N LEU A 228 -37.92 21.12 4.17
CA LEU A 228 -37.21 22.37 3.89
C LEU A 228 -37.17 22.57 2.37
N GLU A 229 -37.64 23.72 1.90
CA GLU A 229 -37.66 24.02 0.47
C GLU A 229 -37.50 25.51 0.14
N GLY A 230 -37.39 25.82 -1.15
CA GLY A 230 -37.38 27.20 -1.63
C GLY A 230 -36.14 27.99 -1.18
N ALA A 231 -34.97 27.35 -1.15
CA ALA A 231 -33.70 27.92 -0.68
C ALA A 231 -33.66 28.30 0.81
N ALA A 232 -34.51 27.70 1.65
CA ALA A 232 -34.38 27.79 3.11
C ALA A 232 -32.96 27.36 3.55
N SER A 233 -32.36 28.11 4.48
CA SER A 233 -30.96 27.89 4.86
C SER A 233 -30.64 28.21 6.31
N LEU A 234 -29.55 27.66 6.85
CA LEU A 234 -29.12 27.88 8.23
C LEU A 234 -30.18 27.47 9.28
N ASN A 235 -31.07 26.55 8.94
CA ASN A 235 -32.05 26.00 9.89
C ASN A 235 -31.46 24.79 10.60
N VAL A 236 -31.87 24.57 11.85
CA VAL A 236 -31.45 23.45 12.70
C VAL A 236 -32.66 22.57 13.00
N ILE A 237 -32.54 21.29 12.70
CA ILE A 237 -33.50 20.26 13.07
C ILE A 237 -32.82 19.36 14.11
N GLY A 238 -33.26 19.51 15.35
CA GLY A 238 -32.77 18.84 16.54
C GLY A 238 -31.86 19.76 17.35
N THR A 239 -30.73 19.25 17.82
CA THR A 239 -29.82 20.03 18.66
C THR A 239 -28.96 21.00 17.84
N ASN A 240 -28.64 22.16 18.43
CA ASN A 240 -27.67 23.10 17.86
C ASN A 240 -26.24 22.93 18.41
N GLY A 241 -25.99 21.90 19.24
CA GLY A 241 -24.66 21.57 19.73
C GLY A 241 -24.00 22.65 20.60
N ASP A 242 -24.79 23.51 21.26
CA ASP A 242 -24.22 24.64 22.02
C ASP A 242 -23.73 24.24 23.43
N GLY A 243 -23.83 22.96 23.78
CA GLY A 243 -23.45 22.40 25.08
C GLY A 243 -24.52 22.61 26.15
N ILE A 244 -25.70 23.14 25.81
CA ILE A 244 -26.77 23.46 26.74
C ILE A 244 -28.03 22.65 26.40
N GLU A 245 -28.31 21.63 27.21
CA GLU A 245 -29.52 20.81 27.11
C GLU A 245 -29.69 20.05 25.76
N ASP A 246 -28.61 19.84 25.01
CA ASP A 246 -28.62 19.19 23.68
C ASP A 246 -29.37 17.84 23.65
N ALA A 247 -29.31 17.08 24.75
CA ALA A 247 -30.04 15.81 24.89
C ALA A 247 -31.58 15.97 24.87
N ASN A 248 -32.09 17.11 25.34
CA ASN A 248 -33.52 17.43 25.34
C ASN A 248 -33.99 18.06 24.03
N GLU A 249 -33.07 18.56 23.19
CA GLU A 249 -33.39 19.18 21.90
C GLU A 249 -33.68 18.14 20.80
N ARG A 250 -33.50 16.85 21.08
CA ARG A 250 -33.80 15.74 20.17
C ARG A 250 -35.25 15.73 19.71
N ASN A 251 -35.47 15.72 18.40
CA ASN A 251 -36.79 15.36 17.86
C ASN A 251 -36.92 13.84 17.69
N LEU A 252 -38.15 13.36 17.84
CA LEU A 252 -38.60 12.04 17.40
C LEU A 252 -39.45 12.21 16.12
N ILE A 253 -38.94 11.76 14.97
CA ILE A 253 -39.55 11.94 13.65
C ILE A 253 -39.83 10.57 13.03
N SER A 254 -41.03 10.05 13.28
CA SER A 254 -41.35 8.63 13.05
C SER A 254 -42.82 8.48 12.66
N GLY A 255 -43.18 7.34 12.05
CA GLY A 255 -44.57 7.02 11.72
C GLY A 255 -45.20 7.87 10.60
N ASN A 256 -44.46 8.73 9.91
CA ASN A 256 -44.99 9.53 8.81
C ASN A 256 -45.21 8.66 7.56
N VAL A 257 -46.21 8.97 6.73
CA VAL A 257 -46.51 8.19 5.51
C VAL A 257 -45.37 8.28 4.48
N GLY A 258 -44.66 9.40 4.42
CA GLY A 258 -43.55 9.66 3.51
C GLY A 258 -42.18 9.61 4.18
N VAL A 259 -41.38 10.64 3.93
CA VAL A 259 -39.99 10.77 4.42
C VAL A 259 -39.98 11.31 5.86
N GLY A 260 -39.01 10.95 6.69
CA GLY A 260 -38.83 11.62 7.99
C GLY A 260 -38.52 13.11 7.83
N VAL A 261 -37.37 13.43 7.22
CA VAL A 261 -36.94 14.80 6.89
C VAL A 261 -36.60 14.92 5.41
N ARG A 262 -37.16 15.90 4.70
CA ARG A 262 -36.81 16.18 3.30
C ARG A 262 -36.20 17.57 3.13
N VAL A 263 -35.09 17.63 2.41
CA VAL A 263 -34.38 18.87 2.03
C VAL A 263 -34.42 19.00 0.51
N TYR A 264 -35.20 19.96 0.01
CA TYR A 264 -35.58 20.07 -1.40
C TYR A 264 -35.19 21.44 -1.96
N GLY A 265 -34.07 21.53 -2.68
CA GLY A 265 -33.49 22.81 -3.11
C GLY A 265 -33.19 23.77 -1.96
N ALA A 266 -32.75 23.24 -0.82
CA ALA A 266 -32.39 23.98 0.39
C ALA A 266 -30.91 23.80 0.73
N GLN A 267 -30.31 24.76 1.44
CA GLN A 267 -28.86 24.81 1.59
C GLN A 267 -28.38 25.13 3.00
N ALA A 268 -27.20 24.65 3.39
CA ALA A 268 -26.57 24.99 4.66
C ALA A 268 -27.46 24.78 5.91
N ASN A 269 -28.32 23.75 5.89
CA ASN A 269 -29.13 23.36 7.05
C ASN A 269 -28.43 22.26 7.86
N GLN A 270 -28.73 22.19 9.15
CA GLN A 270 -28.20 21.20 10.08
C GLN A 270 -29.34 20.29 10.55
N ILE A 271 -29.11 18.98 10.48
CA ILE A 271 -30.01 17.94 10.99
C ILE A 271 -29.19 17.15 12.01
N SER A 272 -29.38 17.37 13.30
CA SER A 272 -28.51 16.82 14.35
C SER A 272 -29.28 16.35 15.57
N GLY A 273 -28.88 15.22 16.15
CA GLY A 273 -29.40 14.71 17.41
C GLY A 273 -30.81 14.10 17.36
N ASN A 274 -31.35 13.84 16.17
CA ASN A 274 -32.72 13.32 15.98
C ASN A 274 -32.80 11.79 16.05
N TRP A 275 -33.96 11.27 16.45
CA TRP A 275 -34.34 9.87 16.22
C TRP A 275 -35.38 9.80 15.12
N ILE A 276 -35.07 9.07 14.05
CA ILE A 276 -35.86 9.05 12.83
C ILE A 276 -36.19 7.60 12.46
N GLY A 277 -37.49 7.27 12.45
CA GLY A 277 -38.00 5.92 12.18
C GLY A 277 -37.96 4.96 13.37
N LEU A 278 -37.72 5.49 14.58
CA LEU A 278 -37.66 4.74 15.84
C LEU A 278 -38.82 5.11 16.77
N THR A 279 -39.11 4.24 17.74
CA THR A 279 -39.92 4.58 18.91
C THR A 279 -39.14 5.49 19.88
N ALA A 280 -39.83 6.12 20.83
CA ALA A 280 -39.24 6.93 21.90
C ALA A 280 -38.31 6.17 22.85
N SER A 281 -38.17 4.84 22.70
CA SER A 281 -37.15 4.06 23.39
C SER A 281 -35.80 4.06 22.66
N GLY A 282 -35.77 4.43 21.38
CA GLY A 282 -34.60 4.32 20.51
C GLY A 282 -34.19 2.88 20.18
N ARG A 283 -35.07 1.87 20.44
CA ARG A 283 -34.75 0.43 20.28
C ARG A 283 -35.59 -0.32 19.26
N HIS A 284 -36.75 0.20 18.90
CA HIS A 284 -37.69 -0.45 18.00
C HIS A 284 -38.08 0.48 16.87
N ALA A 285 -38.33 -0.08 15.69
CA ALA A 285 -38.79 0.67 14.53
C ALA A 285 -40.21 1.22 14.75
N LEU A 286 -40.40 2.47 14.35
CA LEU A 286 -41.69 3.11 14.10
C LEU A 286 -41.54 3.84 12.76
N ALA A 287 -41.59 3.05 11.69
CA ALA A 287 -41.11 3.43 10.37
C ALA A 287 -41.77 4.70 9.82
N ASN A 288 -40.95 5.59 9.24
CA ASN A 288 -41.47 6.45 8.18
C ASN A 288 -41.66 5.58 6.92
N GLY A 289 -42.69 5.86 6.11
CA GLY A 289 -43.06 5.01 4.97
C GLY A 289 -42.08 5.02 3.80
N LYS A 290 -41.13 5.96 3.77
CA LYS A 290 -40.04 6.05 2.79
C LYS A 290 -38.67 6.24 3.47
N GLN A 291 -37.82 7.13 2.97
CA GLN A 291 -36.49 7.42 3.53
C GLN A 291 -36.60 8.03 4.93
N GLY A 292 -35.57 7.82 5.75
CA GLY A 292 -35.42 8.60 6.99
C GLY A 292 -35.13 10.08 6.67
N ILE A 293 -34.11 10.32 5.84
CA ILE A 293 -33.74 11.65 5.36
C ILE A 293 -33.54 11.61 3.84
N LEU A 294 -34.18 12.52 3.11
CA LEU A 294 -33.98 12.71 1.66
C LEU A 294 -33.45 14.11 1.38
N VAL A 295 -32.33 14.21 0.66
CA VAL A 295 -31.78 15.48 0.19
C VAL A 295 -31.74 15.46 -1.33
N ASP A 296 -32.55 16.31 -1.96
CA ASP A 296 -32.77 16.30 -3.40
C ASP A 296 -32.92 17.69 -4.02
N LEU A 297 -32.95 17.71 -5.35
CA LEU A 297 -33.05 18.91 -6.21
C LEU A 297 -32.12 20.07 -5.85
N GLN A 298 -30.81 19.94 -6.15
CA GLN A 298 -29.85 21.04 -5.99
C GLN A 298 -29.64 21.48 -4.54
N SER A 299 -29.98 20.63 -3.57
CA SER A 299 -29.71 20.89 -2.16
C SER A 299 -28.21 20.80 -1.89
N THR A 300 -27.63 21.83 -1.26
CA THR A 300 -26.18 21.92 -1.09
C THR A 300 -25.71 22.35 0.29
N GLY A 301 -24.56 21.85 0.72
CA GLY A 301 -23.94 22.30 1.96
C GLY A 301 -24.68 21.90 3.24
N ASN A 302 -25.64 20.98 3.17
CA ASN A 302 -26.39 20.55 4.35
C ASN A 302 -25.58 19.55 5.16
N MET A 303 -25.70 19.62 6.49
CA MET A 303 -25.02 18.77 7.45
C MET A 303 -26.01 17.86 8.15
N ILE A 304 -25.73 16.57 8.14
CA ILE A 304 -26.52 15.53 8.80
C ILE A 304 -25.63 14.87 9.84
N GLY A 305 -25.94 15.09 11.11
CA GLY A 305 -25.23 14.59 12.25
C GLY A 305 -24.32 15.66 12.85
N SER A 306 -23.12 15.28 13.26
CA SER A 306 -22.25 16.16 14.03
C SER A 306 -21.41 17.09 13.16
N ASN A 307 -21.12 18.28 13.71
CA ASN A 307 -20.24 19.26 13.10
C ASN A 307 -18.75 19.07 13.44
N ALA A 308 -18.42 18.12 14.34
CA ALA A 308 -17.08 17.76 14.79
C ALA A 308 -16.26 18.88 15.45
N ASP A 309 -16.92 19.88 16.06
CA ASP A 309 -16.24 20.96 16.77
C ASP A 309 -15.73 20.58 18.19
N GLY A 310 -15.99 19.34 18.61
CA GLY A 310 -15.59 18.77 19.89
C GLY A 310 -16.52 19.11 21.04
N LEU A 311 -17.62 19.83 20.77
CA LEU A 311 -18.69 20.14 21.72
C LEU A 311 -19.92 19.32 21.37
N SER A 312 -20.36 18.47 22.31
CA SER A 312 -21.61 17.71 22.18
C SER A 312 -21.74 16.77 20.96
N ASP A 313 -20.66 16.46 20.23
CA ASP A 313 -20.65 15.57 19.06
C ASP A 313 -21.49 14.28 19.23
N SER A 314 -21.41 13.64 20.40
CA SER A 314 -22.18 12.42 20.70
C SER A 314 -23.70 12.63 20.79
N LEU A 315 -24.13 13.84 21.12
CA LEU A 315 -25.54 14.26 21.20
C LEU A 315 -26.05 14.81 19.86
N GLU A 316 -25.17 15.31 18.99
CA GLU A 316 -25.49 15.72 17.62
C GLU A 316 -25.73 14.52 16.67
N ARG A 317 -25.41 13.30 17.11
CA ARG A 317 -25.69 12.06 16.38
C ARG A 317 -27.18 11.88 16.09
N ASN A 318 -27.55 11.78 14.82
CA ASN A 318 -28.85 11.21 14.49
C ASN A 318 -28.81 9.69 14.59
N VAL A 319 -29.95 9.10 14.92
CA VAL A 319 -30.21 7.66 14.77
C VAL A 319 -31.31 7.51 13.71
N VAL A 320 -30.94 6.99 12.53
CA VAL A 320 -31.80 6.92 11.33
C VAL A 320 -32.01 5.47 10.95
N SER A 321 -33.12 4.89 11.41
CA SER A 321 -33.30 3.45 11.45
C SER A 321 -34.76 3.06 11.30
N GLY A 322 -35.05 1.84 10.86
CA GLY A 322 -36.42 1.32 10.78
C GLY A 322 -37.28 1.95 9.68
N ASN A 323 -36.72 2.73 8.75
CA ASN A 323 -37.48 3.41 7.71
C ASN A 323 -37.86 2.45 6.55
N GLY A 324 -38.96 2.76 5.85
CA GLY A 324 -39.52 1.95 4.78
C GLY A 324 -38.71 1.90 3.48
N ASP A 325 -37.66 2.71 3.39
CA ASP A 325 -36.70 2.77 2.28
C ASP A 325 -35.28 2.95 2.84
N SER A 326 -34.36 3.62 2.12
CA SER A 326 -33.01 3.93 2.59
C SER A 326 -33.01 4.85 3.82
N GLY A 327 -31.99 4.73 4.68
CA GLY A 327 -31.84 5.59 5.86
C GLY A 327 -31.69 7.06 5.45
N ILE A 328 -30.66 7.35 4.68
CA ILE A 328 -30.35 8.67 4.12
C ILE A 328 -30.14 8.54 2.61
N GLU A 329 -30.75 9.41 1.82
CA GLU A 329 -30.60 9.42 0.36
C GLU A 329 -30.24 10.81 -0.17
N PHE A 330 -29.26 10.87 -1.08
CA PHE A 330 -28.89 12.03 -1.88
C PHE A 330 -29.24 11.76 -3.35
N ALA A 331 -30.12 12.59 -3.91
CA ALA A 331 -30.66 12.37 -5.24
C ALA A 331 -30.61 13.63 -6.14
N ASN A 332 -30.56 13.36 -7.44
CA ASN A 332 -30.60 14.33 -8.54
C ASN A 332 -29.33 15.18 -8.72
N ALA A 333 -29.19 15.70 -9.94
CA ALA A 333 -28.06 16.53 -10.32
C ALA A 333 -27.94 17.80 -9.47
N MET A 334 -26.70 18.21 -9.20
CA MET A 334 -26.31 19.38 -8.39
C MET A 334 -26.60 19.27 -6.89
N THR A 335 -27.18 18.17 -6.40
CA THR A 335 -27.18 17.85 -4.96
C THR A 335 -25.75 17.53 -4.53
N SER A 336 -25.10 18.48 -3.85
CA SER A 336 -23.65 18.49 -3.67
C SER A 336 -23.17 19.17 -2.39
N ALA A 337 -21.93 18.89 -1.98
CA ALA A 337 -21.32 19.44 -0.77
C ALA A 337 -22.11 19.16 0.52
N ASN A 338 -23.00 18.16 0.52
CA ASN A 338 -23.69 17.71 1.73
C ASN A 338 -22.79 16.74 2.50
N VAL A 339 -22.96 16.71 3.82
CA VAL A 339 -22.10 15.96 4.75
C VAL A 339 -22.96 15.10 5.66
N VAL A 340 -22.62 13.83 5.80
CA VAL A 340 -23.21 12.90 6.77
C VAL A 340 -22.12 12.49 7.74
N SER A 341 -22.15 12.87 9.01
CA SER A 341 -21.06 12.60 9.96
C SER A 341 -21.59 12.25 11.35
N GLY A 342 -20.96 11.28 12.03
CA GLY A 342 -21.29 10.91 13.41
C GLY A 342 -22.66 10.25 13.64
N ASN A 343 -23.35 9.77 12.59
CA ASN A 343 -24.70 9.19 12.69
C ASN A 343 -24.68 7.68 12.95
N TYR A 344 -25.76 7.16 13.54
CA TYR A 344 -26.08 5.72 13.59
C TYR A 344 -27.22 5.43 12.61
N ILE A 345 -27.01 4.48 11.70
CA ILE A 345 -27.91 4.23 10.57
C ILE A 345 -28.15 2.73 10.44
N GLY A 346 -29.41 2.31 10.62
CA GLY A 346 -29.84 0.90 10.58
C GLY A 346 -29.67 0.15 11.91
N THR A 347 -29.32 0.84 12.98
CA THR A 347 -29.12 0.28 14.32
C THR A 347 -30.08 0.91 15.34
N ASP A 348 -30.14 0.34 16.54
CA ASP A 348 -30.71 1.04 17.69
C ASP A 348 -29.81 2.20 18.14
N SER A 349 -30.30 2.99 19.09
CA SER A 349 -29.57 4.13 19.66
C SER A 349 -28.26 3.76 20.37
N SER A 350 -28.07 2.49 20.75
CA SER A 350 -26.80 2.00 21.31
C SER A 350 -25.78 1.59 20.25
N GLY A 351 -26.24 1.26 19.03
CA GLY A 351 -25.40 0.77 17.94
C GLY A 351 -25.04 -0.71 18.06
N GLU A 352 -25.72 -1.44 18.95
CA GLU A 352 -25.46 -2.86 19.22
C GLU A 352 -26.49 -3.80 18.59
N PHE A 353 -27.68 -3.30 18.28
CA PHE A 353 -28.76 -4.11 17.73
C PHE A 353 -29.27 -3.55 16.41
N PRO A 354 -29.62 -4.41 15.43
CA PRO A 354 -30.09 -3.94 14.14
C PRO A 354 -31.53 -3.47 14.24
N VAL A 355 -31.81 -2.30 13.66
CA VAL A 355 -33.16 -1.77 13.42
C VAL A 355 -33.18 -1.33 11.96
N SER A 356 -33.34 -2.33 11.09
CA SER A 356 -33.10 -2.21 9.65
C SER A 356 -33.94 -1.15 8.99
N ASN A 357 -33.30 -0.24 8.26
CA ASN A 357 -33.94 0.40 7.11
C ASN A 357 -34.19 -0.67 6.03
N VAL A 358 -35.27 -0.58 5.26
CA VAL A 358 -35.63 -1.64 4.29
C VAL A 358 -34.61 -1.74 3.15
N ALA A 359 -34.04 -0.61 2.71
CA ALA A 359 -33.03 -0.56 1.67
C ALA A 359 -31.63 -0.29 2.25
N SER A 360 -30.87 0.64 1.67
CA SER A 360 -29.49 0.92 2.09
C SER A 360 -29.43 1.82 3.32
N GLY A 361 -28.29 1.84 4.01
CA GLY A 361 -28.07 2.84 5.06
C GLY A 361 -28.00 4.25 4.47
N VAL A 362 -27.06 4.45 3.54
CA VAL A 362 -26.86 5.70 2.80
C VAL A 362 -26.87 5.43 1.30
N GLU A 363 -27.58 6.25 0.53
CA GLU A 363 -27.71 6.10 -0.92
C GLU A 363 -27.39 7.41 -1.67
N LEU A 364 -26.64 7.30 -2.76
CA LEU A 364 -26.25 8.41 -3.65
C LEU A 364 -26.60 8.04 -5.09
N VAL A 365 -27.60 8.73 -5.64
CA VAL A 365 -28.25 8.38 -6.92
C VAL A 365 -28.41 9.60 -7.84
N ASP A 366 -28.79 9.33 -9.09
CA ASP A 366 -29.30 10.32 -10.05
C ASP A 366 -28.38 11.53 -10.31
N ASN A 367 -27.06 11.31 -10.39
CA ASN A 367 -26.02 12.32 -10.62
C ASN A 367 -25.81 13.29 -9.46
N SER A 368 -26.07 12.86 -8.22
CA SER A 368 -25.53 13.54 -7.04
C SER A 368 -23.99 13.53 -7.08
N SER A 369 -23.36 14.59 -6.57
CA SER A 369 -21.89 14.68 -6.63
C SER A 369 -21.26 15.53 -5.54
N GLY A 370 -19.99 15.29 -5.22
CA GLY A 370 -19.28 16.12 -4.25
C GLY A 370 -19.81 16.02 -2.81
N ASN A 371 -20.50 14.94 -2.45
CA ASN A 371 -21.01 14.72 -1.10
C ASN A 371 -20.01 13.91 -0.26
N VAL A 372 -20.04 14.09 1.06
CA VAL A 372 -19.13 13.45 2.02
C VAL A 372 -19.92 12.59 3.00
N ILE A 373 -19.58 11.31 3.08
CA ILE A 373 -20.09 10.37 4.07
C ILE A 373 -18.96 10.05 5.05
N GLY A 374 -19.07 10.59 6.25
CA GLY A 374 -18.15 10.43 7.37
C GLY A 374 -17.23 11.65 7.57
N THR A 375 -15.95 11.40 7.82
CA THR A 375 -14.96 12.43 8.20
C THR A 375 -14.80 13.53 7.14
N ARG A 376 -14.74 14.77 7.61
CA ARG A 376 -14.50 15.97 6.79
C ARG A 376 -13.33 16.78 7.38
N ASN A 377 -12.44 17.29 6.52
CA ASN A 377 -11.45 18.33 6.83
C ASN A 377 -10.56 18.08 8.07
N GLY A 378 -10.23 16.83 8.40
CA GLY A 378 -9.36 16.51 9.53
C GLY A 378 -10.04 16.60 10.90
N GLU A 379 -11.33 16.26 11.00
CA GLU A 379 -12.07 16.10 12.26
C GLU A 379 -12.78 14.73 12.28
N TYR A 380 -12.49 13.89 13.29
CA TYR A 380 -12.85 12.46 13.31
C TYR A 380 -14.29 12.19 13.79
N LEU A 381 -15.26 12.08 12.87
CA LEU A 381 -16.60 11.58 13.20
C LEU A 381 -17.20 10.70 12.09
N GLY A 382 -16.82 9.42 12.13
CA GLY A 382 -17.39 8.36 11.32
C GLY A 382 -18.86 8.07 11.60
N ASN A 383 -19.59 7.62 10.59
CA ASN A 383 -20.93 7.05 10.80
C ASN A 383 -20.84 5.55 11.12
N LEU A 384 -21.77 5.05 11.93
CA LEU A 384 -22.07 3.62 12.06
C LEU A 384 -23.21 3.27 11.10
N ILE A 385 -22.94 2.46 10.08
CA ILE A 385 -23.88 2.14 8.99
C ILE A 385 -24.02 0.62 8.90
N SER A 386 -24.93 0.08 9.70
CA SER A 386 -24.98 -1.34 10.02
C SER A 386 -26.42 -1.82 10.15
N GLY A 387 -26.67 -3.12 10.00
CA GLY A 387 -28.01 -3.70 10.19
C GLY A 387 -29.05 -3.33 9.13
N ASN A 388 -28.66 -2.76 7.98
CA ASN A 388 -29.59 -2.35 6.92
C ASN A 388 -30.05 -3.53 6.04
N GLY A 389 -31.20 -3.37 5.38
CA GLY A 389 -31.89 -4.41 4.61
C GLY A 389 -31.28 -4.66 3.23
N PHE A 390 -30.40 -3.77 2.78
CA PHE A 390 -29.57 -3.94 1.59
C PHE A 390 -28.10 -3.60 1.90
N SER A 391 -27.47 -2.68 1.18
CA SER A 391 -26.06 -2.33 1.36
C SER A 391 -25.89 -1.29 2.47
N GLY A 392 -24.70 -1.19 3.06
CA GLY A 392 -24.41 -0.08 3.97
C GLY A 392 -24.48 1.25 3.22
N ILE A 393 -23.67 1.40 2.18
CA ILE A 393 -23.61 2.57 1.31
C ILE A 393 -23.77 2.15 -0.15
N PHE A 394 -24.66 2.82 -0.88
CA PHE A 394 -24.94 2.52 -2.29
C PHE A 394 -24.76 3.76 -3.16
N ILE A 395 -23.80 3.74 -4.09
CA ILE A 395 -23.47 4.83 -5.00
C ILE A 395 -23.73 4.36 -6.44
N THR A 396 -24.68 4.99 -7.13
CA THR A 396 -24.99 4.67 -8.52
C THR A 396 -25.19 5.93 -9.34
N ASN A 397 -24.61 5.96 -10.54
CA ASN A 397 -24.69 7.10 -11.46
C ASN A 397 -24.34 8.44 -10.78
N SER A 398 -23.43 8.44 -9.81
CA SER A 398 -23.07 9.58 -8.95
C SER A 398 -21.54 9.68 -8.84
N ASN A 399 -21.01 10.90 -8.83
CA ASN A 399 -19.59 11.13 -9.07
C ASN A 399 -18.95 12.00 -7.98
N ASP A 400 -17.63 11.94 -7.86
CA ASP A 400 -16.87 12.88 -7.02
C ASP A 400 -17.29 12.86 -5.53
N ASN A 401 -17.86 11.76 -5.04
CA ASN A 401 -18.26 11.61 -3.64
C ASN A 401 -17.16 10.96 -2.81
N ARG A 402 -17.14 11.27 -1.52
CA ARG A 402 -16.16 10.74 -0.57
C ARG A 402 -16.85 9.94 0.54
N VAL A 403 -16.28 8.79 0.88
CA VAL A 403 -16.71 7.95 1.99
C VAL A 403 -15.49 7.68 2.87
N GLY A 404 -15.38 8.33 4.03
CA GLY A 404 -14.21 8.19 4.91
C GLY A 404 -14.59 8.07 6.38
N GLY A 405 -13.90 7.23 7.14
CA GLY A 405 -14.06 7.10 8.59
C GLY A 405 -15.26 6.28 9.05
N ASN A 406 -16.02 5.65 8.15
CA ASN A 406 -17.27 4.97 8.49
C ASN A 406 -17.05 3.53 8.96
N TRP A 407 -17.91 3.07 9.86
CA TRP A 407 -17.99 1.69 10.32
C TRP A 407 -19.22 1.04 9.72
N VAL A 408 -19.01 0.05 8.85
CA VAL A 408 -20.05 -0.52 7.99
C VAL A 408 -20.12 -2.03 8.18
N GLY A 409 -21.23 -2.51 8.76
CA GLY A 409 -21.49 -3.93 9.02
C GLY A 409 -20.91 -4.45 10.35
N VAL A 410 -20.36 -3.57 11.19
CA VAL A 410 -19.88 -3.84 12.56
C VAL A 410 -20.73 -3.11 13.60
N ASN A 411 -20.63 -3.49 14.87
CA ASN A 411 -21.29 -2.81 15.99
C ASN A 411 -20.56 -1.53 16.42
N ALA A 412 -21.11 -0.79 17.39
CA ALA A 412 -20.54 0.48 17.87
C ALA A 412 -19.22 0.35 18.64
N GLN A 413 -18.73 -0.86 18.92
CA GLN A 413 -17.35 -1.08 19.39
C GLN A 413 -16.39 -1.47 18.26
N GLY A 414 -16.89 -1.75 17.05
CA GLY A 414 -16.08 -2.20 15.93
C GLY A 414 -15.48 -3.61 16.12
N SER A 415 -15.95 -4.35 17.12
CA SER A 415 -15.39 -5.65 17.52
C SER A 415 -16.28 -6.84 17.17
N GLY A 416 -17.52 -6.59 16.73
CA GLY A 416 -18.48 -7.64 16.37
C GLY A 416 -19.30 -7.28 15.13
N PRO A 417 -19.82 -8.28 14.40
CA PRO A 417 -20.63 -8.04 13.22
C PRO A 417 -22.03 -7.52 13.58
N LEU A 418 -22.48 -6.49 12.87
CA LEU A 418 -23.86 -6.00 12.84
C LEU A 418 -24.29 -5.85 11.38
N LYS A 419 -24.59 -6.99 10.77
CA LYS A 419 -24.51 -7.20 9.33
C LYS A 419 -25.51 -6.37 8.55
N ASN A 420 -25.05 -5.70 7.49
CA ASN A 420 -25.95 -5.31 6.41
C ASN A 420 -26.30 -6.55 5.57
N SER A 421 -27.53 -6.62 5.05
CA SER A 421 -28.02 -7.80 4.32
C SER A 421 -27.42 -7.95 2.92
N GLY A 422 -26.77 -6.90 2.41
CA GLY A 422 -26.01 -6.88 1.16
C GLY A 422 -24.53 -6.58 1.40
N ARG A 423 -23.98 -5.63 0.63
CA ARG A 423 -22.56 -5.27 0.63
C ARG A 423 -22.27 -4.13 1.61
N GLY A 424 -21.01 -3.93 1.99
CA GLY A 424 -20.61 -2.75 2.76
C GLY A 424 -20.79 -1.47 1.93
N VAL A 425 -20.01 -1.33 0.86
CA VAL A 425 -20.09 -0.21 -0.09
C VAL A 425 -20.27 -0.74 -1.51
N VAL A 426 -21.13 -0.07 -2.28
CA VAL A 426 -21.40 -0.39 -3.68
C VAL A 426 -21.19 0.83 -4.56
N ILE A 427 -20.53 0.64 -5.70
CA ILE A 427 -20.38 1.62 -6.78
C ILE A 427 -20.84 0.99 -8.10
N GLY A 428 -21.78 1.64 -8.80
CA GLY A 428 -22.36 1.10 -10.04
C GLY A 428 -22.79 2.15 -11.07
N GLY A 429 -23.27 1.66 -12.22
CA GLY A 429 -23.75 2.48 -13.33
C GLY A 429 -22.62 3.30 -13.97
N THR A 430 -22.81 4.62 -14.04
CA THR A 430 -21.83 5.59 -14.57
C THR A 430 -20.99 6.29 -13.48
N ALA A 431 -21.00 5.76 -12.25
CA ALA A 431 -20.33 6.37 -11.12
C ALA A 431 -18.81 6.42 -11.29
N SER A 432 -18.22 7.60 -11.11
CA SER A 432 -16.80 7.84 -11.36
C SER A 432 -16.19 8.82 -10.36
N ARG A 433 -14.88 8.70 -10.13
CA ARG A 433 -14.12 9.57 -9.21
C ARG A 433 -14.66 9.58 -7.78
N ASN A 434 -15.30 8.51 -7.34
CA ASN A 434 -15.68 8.34 -5.95
C ASN A 434 -14.49 7.78 -5.16
N LEU A 435 -14.29 8.29 -3.95
CA LEU A 435 -13.22 7.89 -3.05
C LEU A 435 -13.79 7.16 -1.83
N ILE A 436 -13.33 5.94 -1.60
CA ILE A 436 -13.65 5.13 -0.42
C ILE A 436 -12.39 5.04 0.44
N GLY A 437 -12.33 5.84 1.50
CA GLY A 437 -11.30 5.88 2.52
C GLY A 437 -10.48 7.18 2.53
N THR A 438 -9.17 7.08 2.70
CA THR A 438 -8.24 8.24 2.78
C THR A 438 -8.10 8.96 1.44
N ASP A 439 -7.98 10.28 1.47
CA ASP A 439 -7.72 11.10 0.28
C ASP A 439 -6.22 11.30 -0.02
N ASP A 440 -5.33 10.57 0.65
CA ASP A 440 -3.88 10.56 0.42
C ASP A 440 -3.26 11.96 0.56
N ASN A 441 -3.87 12.80 1.40
CA ASN A 441 -3.40 14.16 1.63
C ASN A 441 -2.37 14.25 2.79
N ALA A 442 -2.09 13.13 3.48
CA ALA A 442 -1.25 12.97 4.68
C ALA A 442 -1.77 13.71 5.93
N VAL A 443 -3.08 13.93 5.99
CA VAL A 443 -3.78 14.61 7.09
C VAL A 443 -4.92 13.71 7.55
N MET A 444 -4.79 13.18 8.78
CA MET A 444 -5.85 12.41 9.45
C MET A 444 -6.29 11.12 8.73
N ASP A 445 -5.42 10.50 7.93
CA ASP A 445 -5.76 9.30 7.16
C ASP A 445 -6.24 8.14 8.04
N GLU A 446 -5.74 8.03 9.28
CA GLU A 446 -6.15 7.00 10.23
C GLU A 446 -7.64 7.02 10.57
N GLY A 447 -8.29 8.19 10.63
CA GLY A 447 -9.74 8.25 10.85
C GLY A 447 -10.54 8.70 9.63
N GLU A 448 -9.90 8.69 8.46
CA GLU A 448 -10.57 8.56 7.17
C GLU A 448 -10.71 7.07 6.77
N ARG A 449 -10.01 6.17 7.46
CA ARG A 449 -10.13 4.71 7.33
C ARG A 449 -11.56 4.25 7.60
N ASN A 450 -12.20 3.63 6.60
CA ASN A 450 -13.44 2.91 6.84
C ASN A 450 -13.13 1.49 7.38
N VAL A 451 -14.05 0.95 8.17
CA VAL A 451 -14.12 -0.46 8.57
C VAL A 451 -15.31 -1.08 7.84
N LEU A 452 -15.05 -1.95 6.86
CA LEU A 452 -16.04 -2.51 5.93
C LEU A 452 -16.11 -4.03 6.08
N SER A 453 -16.82 -4.49 7.11
CA SER A 453 -16.70 -5.85 7.64
C SER A 453 -18.04 -6.42 8.08
N GLY A 454 -18.14 -7.74 8.17
CA GLY A 454 -19.35 -8.41 8.67
C GLY A 454 -20.58 -8.36 7.76
N ASN A 455 -20.45 -7.89 6.52
CA ASN A 455 -21.57 -7.79 5.57
C ASN A 455 -21.94 -9.17 4.99
N LEU A 456 -23.19 -9.36 4.55
CA LEU A 456 -23.67 -10.62 3.94
C LEU A 456 -23.29 -10.80 2.46
N ASP A 457 -22.48 -9.91 1.90
CA ASP A 457 -21.81 -10.10 0.61
C ASP A 457 -20.40 -9.48 0.67
N GLN A 458 -19.96 -8.69 -0.33
CA GLN A 458 -18.63 -8.07 -0.30
C GLN A 458 -18.53 -6.88 0.67
N GLY A 459 -17.31 -6.58 1.12
CA GLY A 459 -17.02 -5.32 1.82
C GLY A 459 -17.16 -4.13 0.88
N VAL A 460 -16.56 -4.20 -0.31
CA VAL A 460 -16.72 -3.22 -1.39
C VAL A 460 -16.98 -3.93 -2.71
N ALA A 461 -17.90 -3.42 -3.53
CA ALA A 461 -18.04 -3.85 -4.92
C ALA A 461 -18.17 -2.68 -5.88
N ILE A 462 -17.44 -2.74 -7.00
CA ILE A 462 -17.59 -1.87 -8.16
C ILE A 462 -18.06 -2.73 -9.33
N PHE A 463 -19.15 -2.34 -10.00
CA PHE A 463 -19.68 -3.03 -11.16
C PHE A 463 -20.16 -2.06 -12.24
N ASP A 464 -20.41 -2.61 -13.43
CA ASP A 464 -20.73 -1.92 -14.70
C ASP A 464 -19.53 -1.29 -15.41
N SER A 465 -19.52 -1.40 -16.73
CA SER A 465 -18.38 -1.02 -17.59
C SER A 465 -18.10 0.48 -17.69
N ASN A 466 -18.96 1.30 -17.07
CA ASN A 466 -18.83 2.74 -16.99
C ASN A 466 -18.49 3.22 -15.57
N ALA A 467 -18.41 2.32 -14.58
CA ALA A 467 -17.87 2.66 -13.28
C ALA A 467 -16.34 2.64 -13.31
N GLN A 468 -15.75 3.83 -13.37
CA GLN A 468 -14.33 4.04 -13.65
C GLN A 468 -13.73 5.17 -12.83
N PHE A 469 -12.41 5.16 -12.66
CA PHE A 469 -11.67 6.18 -11.89
C PHE A 469 -12.10 6.28 -10.42
N ASN A 470 -12.74 5.26 -9.87
CA ASN A 470 -13.03 5.21 -8.44
C ASN A 470 -11.79 4.68 -7.69
N VAL A 471 -11.64 5.11 -6.44
CA VAL A 471 -10.48 4.80 -5.60
C VAL A 471 -10.96 4.18 -4.30
N ILE A 472 -10.34 3.06 -3.91
CA ILE A 472 -10.52 2.43 -2.60
C ILE A 472 -9.17 2.47 -1.90
N ALA A 473 -8.99 3.29 -0.87
CA ALA A 473 -7.69 3.51 -0.23
C ALA A 473 -7.79 3.53 1.30
N GLY A 474 -6.82 2.91 1.98
CA GLY A 474 -6.66 2.97 3.44
C GLY A 474 -7.80 2.40 4.27
N ASN A 475 -8.55 1.41 3.75
CA ASN A 475 -9.66 0.78 4.48
C ASN A 475 -9.24 -0.49 5.22
N PHE A 476 -9.99 -0.85 6.26
CA PHE A 476 -9.99 -2.19 6.87
C PHE A 476 -11.20 -2.97 6.37
N ILE A 477 -10.96 -4.13 5.75
CA ILE A 477 -12.01 -4.89 5.05
C ILE A 477 -11.95 -6.36 5.47
N GLY A 478 -13.00 -6.80 6.17
CA GLY A 478 -13.13 -8.16 6.71
C GLY A 478 -12.54 -8.36 8.12
N THR A 479 -12.15 -7.27 8.77
CA THR A 479 -11.53 -7.25 10.11
C THR A 479 -12.30 -6.37 11.11
N ASP A 480 -11.92 -6.43 12.38
CA ASP A 480 -12.33 -5.48 13.42
C ASP A 480 -11.71 -4.09 13.20
N ALA A 481 -12.16 -3.10 13.97
CA ALA A 481 -11.66 -1.73 13.87
C ALA A 481 -10.16 -1.58 14.19
N LEU A 482 -9.54 -2.59 14.82
CA LEU A 482 -8.10 -2.65 15.08
C LEU A 482 -7.32 -3.41 13.98
N GLY A 483 -8.02 -4.07 13.06
CA GLY A 483 -7.44 -4.90 12.01
C GLY A 483 -6.73 -6.17 12.52
N THR A 484 -7.08 -6.64 13.71
CA THR A 484 -6.43 -7.79 14.38
C THR A 484 -7.30 -9.03 14.48
N THR A 485 -8.63 -8.87 14.38
CA THR A 485 -9.59 -9.97 14.44
C THR A 485 -10.41 -10.01 13.17
N ALA A 486 -10.69 -11.20 12.63
CA ALA A 486 -11.57 -11.33 11.47
C ALA A 486 -13.03 -11.06 11.85
N ILE A 487 -13.68 -10.18 11.11
CA ILE A 487 -15.14 -10.01 11.08
C ILE A 487 -15.55 -10.22 9.62
N PRO A 488 -15.70 -11.48 9.18
CA PRO A 488 -15.74 -11.79 7.76
C PRO A 488 -16.93 -11.14 7.05
N ASN A 489 -16.66 -10.48 5.94
CA ASN A 489 -17.66 -10.38 4.88
C ASN A 489 -17.91 -11.79 4.33
N THR A 490 -19.15 -12.16 4.04
CA THR A 490 -19.48 -13.56 3.66
C THR A 490 -19.09 -13.92 2.23
N SER A 491 -18.39 -13.02 1.54
CA SER A 491 -17.93 -13.15 0.17
C SER A 491 -16.47 -12.68 0.06
N THR A 492 -16.10 -12.08 -1.07
CA THR A 492 -14.81 -11.40 -1.27
C THR A 492 -14.74 -10.06 -0.52
N GLY A 493 -13.57 -9.63 -0.06
CA GLY A 493 -13.40 -8.30 0.53
C GLY A 493 -13.73 -7.18 -0.46
N ILE A 494 -13.03 -7.13 -1.60
CA ILE A 494 -13.25 -6.18 -2.70
C ILE A 494 -13.54 -6.91 -4.02
N LEU A 495 -14.63 -6.55 -4.71
CA LEU A 495 -14.94 -7.03 -6.06
C LEU A 495 -14.86 -5.89 -7.08
N LEU A 496 -14.11 -6.10 -8.16
CA LEU A 496 -14.13 -5.30 -9.39
C LEU A 496 -14.71 -6.16 -10.51
N GLY A 497 -15.95 -5.89 -10.89
CA GLY A 497 -16.73 -6.76 -11.78
C GLY A 497 -17.30 -6.06 -13.01
N ALA A 498 -17.94 -6.85 -13.88
CA ALA A 498 -18.81 -6.41 -14.98
C ALA A 498 -18.22 -5.31 -15.89
N GLY A 499 -16.98 -5.51 -16.34
CA GLY A 499 -16.31 -4.61 -17.29
C GLY A 499 -15.76 -3.31 -16.68
N THR A 500 -15.74 -3.18 -15.35
CA THR A 500 -15.17 -2.02 -14.66
C THR A 500 -13.73 -1.78 -15.08
N ARG A 501 -13.35 -0.50 -15.17
CA ARG A 501 -12.03 -0.13 -15.68
C ARG A 501 -11.43 1.10 -15.05
N GLN A 502 -10.10 1.16 -15.04
CA GLN A 502 -9.35 2.31 -14.56
C GLN A 502 -9.68 2.70 -13.11
N ASN A 503 -10.09 1.74 -12.29
CA ASN A 503 -10.26 1.93 -10.85
C ASN A 503 -8.95 1.59 -10.13
N VAL A 504 -8.79 2.16 -8.94
CA VAL A 504 -7.59 2.01 -8.10
C VAL A 504 -7.97 1.39 -6.77
N VAL A 505 -7.21 0.38 -6.34
CA VAL A 505 -7.25 -0.15 -4.99
C VAL A 505 -5.90 0.06 -4.32
N GLY A 506 -5.86 0.93 -3.33
CA GLY A 506 -4.67 1.40 -2.63
C GLY A 506 -4.08 2.63 -3.31
N THR A 507 -2.79 2.62 -3.61
CA THR A 507 -2.05 3.77 -4.18
C THR A 507 -1.51 3.50 -5.59
N THR A 508 -1.20 4.57 -6.33
CA THR A 508 -0.68 4.55 -7.71
C THR A 508 0.53 5.47 -7.96
N ASP A 509 1.06 6.08 -6.88
CA ASP A 509 2.10 7.12 -6.71
C ASP A 509 2.55 8.01 -7.91
N GLN A 510 2.56 9.34 -7.67
CA GLN A 510 3.70 10.27 -7.89
C GLN A 510 3.44 11.65 -7.23
N SER A 511 3.01 11.71 -5.95
CA SER A 511 3.05 13.03 -5.26
C SER A 511 3.18 13.03 -3.74
N ARG A 512 2.82 11.96 -3.02
CA ARG A 512 2.95 11.90 -1.56
C ARG A 512 3.18 10.46 -1.13
N ALA A 513 4.31 10.19 -0.49
CA ALA A 513 4.62 8.90 0.10
C ALA A 513 3.77 8.70 1.36
N ASP A 514 2.48 8.42 1.21
CA ASP A 514 1.62 8.11 2.35
C ASP A 514 1.44 6.59 2.50
N SER A 515 1.98 6.05 3.60
CA SER A 515 1.77 4.66 4.00
C SER A 515 0.32 4.34 4.36
N ALA A 516 -0.55 5.35 4.55
CA ALA A 516 -1.93 5.17 4.97
C ALA A 516 -2.88 4.79 3.82
N ALA A 517 -2.49 4.96 2.55
CA ALA A 517 -3.32 4.64 1.39
C ALA A 517 -3.53 3.12 1.16
N GLY A 518 -2.70 2.26 1.77
CA GLY A 518 -2.82 0.81 1.66
C GLY A 518 -4.05 0.25 2.38
N ASN A 519 -4.87 -0.56 1.68
CA ASN A 519 -5.97 -1.26 2.32
C ASN A 519 -5.48 -2.53 3.04
N LEU A 520 -6.08 -2.84 4.20
CA LEU A 520 -5.99 -4.14 4.85
C LEU A 520 -7.20 -4.99 4.41
N ILE A 521 -6.93 -6.05 3.65
CA ILE A 521 -7.96 -6.88 3.01
C ILE A 521 -7.80 -8.33 3.48
N SER A 522 -8.46 -8.65 4.59
CA SER A 522 -8.15 -9.86 5.37
C SER A 522 -9.39 -10.42 6.05
N GLY A 523 -9.37 -11.70 6.43
CA GLY A 523 -10.47 -12.34 7.16
C GLY A 523 -11.78 -12.51 6.37
N ASN A 524 -11.81 -12.26 5.06
CA ASN A 524 -13.00 -12.44 4.23
C ASN A 524 -13.24 -13.93 3.93
N GLN A 525 -14.49 -14.34 3.71
CA GLN A 525 -14.80 -15.77 3.53
C GLN A 525 -14.29 -16.38 2.22
N ILE A 526 -14.05 -15.55 1.19
CA ILE A 526 -13.54 -16.02 -0.10
C ILE A 526 -12.20 -15.34 -0.41
N PHE A 527 -12.14 -14.47 -1.42
CA PHE A 527 -10.91 -13.76 -1.81
C PHE A 527 -10.76 -12.49 -0.95
N GLY A 528 -9.53 -12.00 -0.81
CA GLY A 528 -9.33 -10.62 -0.39
C GLY A 528 -9.85 -9.66 -1.46
N LEU A 529 -9.31 -9.76 -2.67
CA LEU A 529 -9.70 -8.97 -3.83
C LEU A 529 -9.97 -9.85 -5.05
N ARG A 530 -10.98 -9.50 -5.85
CA ARG A 530 -11.29 -10.24 -7.08
C ARG A 530 -11.63 -9.32 -8.27
N PHE A 531 -10.99 -9.56 -9.42
CA PHE A 531 -11.42 -9.08 -10.74
C PHE A 531 -12.31 -10.11 -11.41
N ARG A 532 -13.39 -9.69 -12.08
CA ARG A 532 -14.32 -10.62 -12.75
C ARG A 532 -15.02 -9.99 -13.95
N LEU A 533 -15.55 -10.82 -14.84
CA LEU A 533 -16.50 -10.45 -15.90
C LEU A 533 -15.96 -9.30 -16.78
N GLY A 534 -14.75 -9.45 -17.32
CA GLY A 534 -14.18 -8.45 -18.23
C GLY A 534 -13.61 -7.18 -17.58
N ALA A 535 -13.41 -7.16 -16.26
CA ALA A 535 -12.76 -6.02 -15.59
C ALA A 535 -11.36 -5.79 -16.17
N THR A 536 -11.03 -4.54 -16.51
CA THR A 536 -9.80 -4.23 -17.26
C THR A 536 -9.12 -2.92 -16.85
N GLN A 537 -7.79 -2.82 -17.00
CA GLN A 537 -7.04 -1.59 -16.71
C GLN A 537 -7.22 -1.07 -15.27
N ASN A 538 -7.58 -1.94 -14.33
CA ASN A 538 -7.64 -1.59 -12.91
C ASN A 538 -6.24 -1.76 -12.29
N ARG A 539 -5.92 -0.96 -11.29
CA ARG A 539 -4.62 -0.98 -10.60
C ARG A 539 -4.80 -1.31 -9.13
N VAL A 540 -4.01 -2.23 -8.60
CA VAL A 540 -4.01 -2.64 -7.19
C VAL A 540 -2.61 -2.46 -6.65
N GLY A 541 -2.36 -1.45 -5.83
CA GLY A 541 -1.01 -1.16 -5.31
C GLY A 541 -1.02 -0.78 -3.83
N GLY A 542 0.01 -1.19 -3.10
CA GLY A 542 0.22 -0.80 -1.69
C GLY A 542 -0.66 -1.49 -0.65
N ASN A 543 -1.34 -2.60 -1.00
CA ASN A 543 -2.30 -3.26 -0.11
C ASN A 543 -1.68 -4.40 0.71
N TRP A 544 -2.24 -4.68 1.88
CA TRP A 544 -1.94 -5.86 2.69
C TRP A 544 -3.10 -6.84 2.61
N VAL A 545 -2.83 -8.05 2.14
CA VAL A 545 -3.86 -9.05 1.82
C VAL A 545 -3.59 -10.35 2.54
N GLY A 546 -4.46 -10.70 3.51
CA GLY A 546 -4.32 -11.90 4.34
C GLY A 546 -3.46 -11.71 5.60
N LEU A 547 -3.07 -10.47 5.92
CA LEU A 547 -2.32 -10.11 7.13
C LEU A 547 -3.21 -9.40 8.16
N ASP A 548 -2.75 -9.29 9.41
CA ASP A 548 -3.32 -8.36 10.38
C ASP A 548 -2.76 -6.93 10.20
N ALA A 549 -3.27 -5.97 10.96
CA ALA A 549 -2.82 -4.58 10.92
C ALA A 549 -1.37 -4.35 11.37
N THR A 550 -0.69 -5.36 11.91
CA THR A 550 0.75 -5.27 12.19
C THR A 550 1.60 -5.64 10.98
N GLY A 551 1.01 -6.36 10.02
CA GLY A 551 1.72 -6.91 8.86
C GLY A 551 2.60 -8.12 9.19
N GLU A 552 2.57 -8.60 10.43
CA GLU A 552 3.45 -9.68 10.92
C GLU A 552 2.72 -10.99 11.23
N ARG A 553 1.39 -11.00 11.17
CA ARG A 553 0.60 -12.21 11.42
C ARG A 553 -0.42 -12.45 10.31
N ALA A 554 -0.66 -13.72 10.03
CA ALA A 554 -1.71 -14.13 9.11
C ALA A 554 -3.09 -13.87 9.71
N LEU A 555 -3.95 -13.24 8.92
CA LEU A 555 -5.39 -13.14 9.14
C LEU A 555 -6.08 -13.57 7.85
N PRO A 556 -6.11 -14.89 7.58
CA PRO A 556 -6.36 -15.45 6.25
C PRO A 556 -7.69 -15.00 5.66
N ASN A 557 -7.68 -14.68 4.36
CA ASN A 557 -8.88 -14.83 3.55
C ASN A 557 -9.15 -16.32 3.31
N GLY A 558 -10.43 -16.68 3.14
CA GLY A 558 -10.87 -18.07 3.06
C GLY A 558 -10.36 -18.84 1.83
N PHE A 559 -10.03 -18.13 0.76
CA PHE A 559 -9.46 -18.61 -0.50
C PHE A 559 -8.14 -17.88 -0.78
N SER A 560 -7.79 -17.68 -2.05
CA SER A 560 -6.59 -16.95 -2.46
C SER A 560 -6.69 -15.45 -2.11
N GLY A 561 -5.54 -14.79 -1.94
CA GLY A 561 -5.50 -13.37 -1.58
C GLY A 561 -6.12 -12.47 -2.65
N ILE A 562 -5.60 -12.54 -3.87
CA ILE A 562 -6.11 -11.82 -5.04
C ILE A 562 -6.47 -12.81 -6.14
N GLY A 563 -7.53 -12.58 -6.89
CA GLY A 563 -7.74 -13.34 -8.12
C GLY A 563 -8.43 -12.64 -9.27
N SER A 564 -8.26 -13.19 -10.47
CA SER A 564 -8.77 -12.67 -11.74
C SER A 564 -9.47 -13.78 -12.53
N PHE A 565 -10.71 -13.54 -12.96
CA PHE A 565 -11.62 -14.56 -13.49
C PHE A 565 -12.46 -14.02 -14.64
N GLU A 566 -13.03 -14.93 -15.45
CA GLU A 566 -14.02 -14.65 -16.49
C GLU A 566 -13.61 -13.50 -17.43
N GLY A 567 -12.42 -13.63 -18.03
CA GLY A 567 -11.90 -12.70 -19.04
C GLY A 567 -11.50 -11.32 -18.52
N ALA A 568 -11.06 -11.20 -17.26
CA ALA A 568 -10.52 -9.95 -16.74
C ALA A 568 -9.09 -9.72 -17.26
N THR A 569 -8.86 -8.63 -18.01
CA THR A 569 -7.61 -8.41 -18.75
C THR A 569 -6.92 -7.10 -18.42
N ASP A 570 -5.61 -7.02 -18.65
CA ASP A 570 -4.86 -5.75 -18.59
C ASP A 570 -4.93 -5.06 -17.21
N ASN A 571 -5.13 -5.82 -16.12
CA ASN A 571 -5.08 -5.29 -14.76
C ASN A 571 -3.66 -5.36 -14.21
N LEU A 572 -3.27 -4.36 -13.41
CA LEU A 572 -1.97 -4.31 -12.73
C LEU A 572 -2.12 -4.63 -11.25
N ILE A 573 -1.42 -5.65 -10.78
CA ILE A 573 -1.24 -5.99 -9.38
C ILE A 573 0.19 -5.62 -8.99
N GLY A 574 0.32 -4.55 -8.21
CA GLY A 574 1.56 -3.98 -7.72
C GLY A 574 1.99 -2.76 -8.53
N GLY A 575 3.29 -2.60 -8.75
CA GLY A 575 3.86 -1.46 -9.46
C GLY A 575 5.38 -1.39 -9.39
N GLN A 576 5.94 -0.25 -9.79
CA GLN A 576 7.41 -0.06 -9.88
C GLN A 576 8.00 0.55 -8.61
N THR A 577 7.17 1.09 -7.74
CA THR A 577 7.58 1.77 -6.52
C THR A 577 7.38 0.88 -5.29
N VAL A 578 8.09 1.17 -4.20
CA VAL A 578 7.88 0.46 -2.92
C VAL A 578 6.51 0.77 -2.31
N GLN A 579 5.91 1.91 -2.66
CA GLN A 579 4.57 2.33 -2.24
C GLN A 579 3.48 1.52 -2.94
N GLU A 580 3.65 1.19 -4.21
CA GLU A 580 2.71 0.35 -4.97
C GLU A 580 2.83 -1.15 -4.62
N ARG A 581 3.83 -1.57 -3.82
CA ARG A 581 4.01 -2.97 -3.42
C ARG A 581 2.82 -3.48 -2.61
N ASN A 582 2.16 -4.52 -3.11
CA ASN A 582 1.26 -5.30 -2.26
C ASN A 582 2.06 -6.34 -1.46
N VAL A 583 1.59 -6.62 -0.24
CA VAL A 583 2.03 -7.74 0.59
C VAL A 583 0.88 -8.75 0.64
N ILE A 584 1.05 -9.94 0.07
CA ILE A 584 -0.01 -10.92 -0.19
C ILE A 584 0.39 -12.27 0.43
N SER A 585 -0.10 -12.53 1.63
CA SER A 585 0.50 -13.52 2.53
C SER A 585 -0.52 -14.13 3.48
N GLY A 586 -0.23 -15.32 3.99
CA GLY A 586 -1.07 -15.98 4.99
C GLY A 586 -2.50 -16.31 4.55
N ASN A 587 -2.79 -16.37 3.24
CA ASN A 587 -4.11 -16.75 2.72
C ASN A 587 -4.27 -18.28 2.71
N ASN A 588 -5.51 -18.78 2.72
CA ASN A 588 -5.81 -20.22 2.79
C ASN A 588 -5.59 -20.99 1.49
N GLU A 589 -5.28 -20.31 0.38
CA GLU A 589 -4.92 -20.95 -0.89
C GLU A 589 -3.66 -20.29 -1.47
N TRP A 590 -3.74 -19.73 -2.67
CA TRP A 590 -2.64 -19.06 -3.37
C TRP A 590 -2.56 -17.59 -2.95
N GLY A 591 -1.39 -16.97 -3.13
CA GLY A 591 -1.30 -15.52 -3.03
C GLY A 591 -2.15 -14.84 -4.10
N ILE A 592 -1.88 -15.18 -5.37
CA ILE A 592 -2.58 -14.67 -6.55
C ILE A 592 -3.06 -15.83 -7.42
N ARG A 593 -4.30 -15.76 -7.91
CA ARG A 593 -4.87 -16.75 -8.84
C ARG A 593 -5.51 -16.08 -10.06
N ILE A 594 -5.01 -16.37 -11.26
CA ILE A 594 -5.53 -15.84 -12.54
C ILE A 594 -6.08 -17.02 -13.35
N GLN A 595 -7.34 -16.95 -13.78
CA GLN A 595 -7.94 -18.04 -14.54
C GLN A 595 -9.02 -17.62 -15.54
N GLU A 596 -9.55 -18.60 -16.28
CA GLU A 596 -10.74 -18.47 -17.14
C GLU A 596 -10.58 -17.39 -18.22
N ASP A 597 -9.58 -17.58 -19.09
CA ASP A 597 -9.25 -16.69 -20.22
C ASP A 597 -8.90 -15.25 -19.79
N SER A 598 -8.47 -15.04 -18.54
CA SER A 598 -8.02 -13.74 -18.01
C SER A 598 -6.55 -13.48 -18.39
N GLY A 599 -6.34 -12.77 -19.50
CA GLY A 599 -5.00 -12.51 -20.05
C GLY A 599 -4.51 -11.07 -19.97
N GLY A 600 -3.23 -10.84 -20.28
CA GLY A 600 -2.67 -9.48 -20.31
C GLY A 600 -2.49 -8.83 -18.94
N ASN A 601 -2.74 -9.53 -17.82
CA ASN A 601 -2.56 -8.96 -16.49
C ASN A 601 -1.07 -8.89 -16.13
N ALA A 602 -0.70 -7.86 -15.37
CA ALA A 602 0.66 -7.62 -14.92
C ALA A 602 0.75 -7.76 -13.40
N ILE A 603 1.72 -8.55 -12.93
CA ILE A 603 2.01 -8.78 -11.51
C ILE A 603 3.44 -8.29 -11.28
N ASP A 604 3.62 -7.10 -10.70
CA ASP A 604 4.92 -6.44 -10.61
C ASP A 604 5.19 -5.87 -9.22
N GLY A 605 6.41 -6.05 -8.71
CA GLY A 605 6.87 -5.38 -7.48
C GLY A 605 6.18 -5.83 -6.18
N ASN A 606 5.51 -6.99 -6.16
CA ASN A 606 4.79 -7.51 -4.99
C ASN A 606 5.70 -8.34 -4.07
N TRP A 607 5.29 -8.45 -2.80
CA TRP A 607 5.78 -9.44 -1.86
C TRP A 607 4.69 -10.49 -1.62
N ILE A 608 5.00 -11.75 -1.89
CA ILE A 608 4.03 -12.85 -1.86
C ILE A 608 4.58 -13.97 -0.95
N GLY A 609 3.88 -14.22 0.17
CA GLY A 609 4.29 -15.19 1.20
C GLY A 609 5.30 -14.64 2.24
N LEU A 610 5.41 -13.31 2.31
CA LEU A 610 6.27 -12.58 3.24
C LEU A 610 5.45 -11.68 4.18
N SER A 611 5.93 -11.42 5.39
CA SER A 611 5.40 -10.36 6.24
C SER A 611 5.74 -8.98 5.68
N ALA A 612 5.15 -7.92 6.25
CA ALA A 612 5.47 -6.54 5.88
C ALA A 612 6.93 -6.15 6.16
N THR A 613 7.63 -6.88 7.04
CA THR A 613 9.09 -6.74 7.28
C THR A 613 9.95 -7.75 6.52
N GLY A 614 9.34 -8.64 5.73
CA GLY A 614 10.05 -9.64 4.92
C GLY A 614 10.34 -10.96 5.65
N ALA A 615 9.68 -11.22 6.79
CA ALA A 615 9.75 -12.53 7.44
C ALA A 615 8.87 -13.57 6.73
N GLU A 616 9.08 -14.86 7.00
CA GLU A 616 8.25 -15.94 6.46
C GLU A 616 6.78 -15.82 6.91
N LEU A 617 5.88 -15.75 5.94
CA LEU A 617 4.43 -15.75 6.18
C LEU A 617 3.69 -16.32 4.95
N GLY A 618 4.08 -17.52 4.54
CA GLY A 618 3.57 -18.19 3.36
C GLY A 618 2.06 -18.26 3.24
N ASN A 619 1.56 -18.21 2.01
CA ASN A 619 0.21 -18.69 1.71
C ASN A 619 0.16 -20.22 1.83
N LEU A 620 -1.01 -20.81 2.09
CA LEU A 620 -1.14 -22.25 2.35
C LEU A 620 -0.76 -23.12 1.14
N LEU A 621 -1.07 -22.66 -0.08
CA LEU A 621 -0.67 -23.30 -1.33
C LEU A 621 0.53 -22.53 -1.93
N GLY A 622 0.51 -22.21 -3.22
CA GLY A 622 1.61 -21.53 -3.88
C GLY A 622 1.54 -20.00 -3.87
N GLY A 623 2.52 -19.36 -4.49
CA GLY A 623 2.55 -17.90 -4.61
C GLY A 623 1.57 -17.39 -5.66
N ILE A 624 1.71 -17.85 -6.90
CA ILE A 624 0.89 -17.46 -8.05
C ILE A 624 0.44 -18.70 -8.82
N LEU A 625 -0.84 -18.76 -9.16
CA LEU A 625 -1.42 -19.75 -10.09
C LEU A 625 -1.98 -19.05 -11.32
N LEU A 626 -1.60 -19.53 -12.51
CA LEU A 626 -2.22 -19.19 -13.79
C LEU A 626 -2.91 -20.45 -14.34
N GLU A 627 -4.23 -20.42 -14.56
CA GLU A 627 -5.02 -21.59 -15.00
C GLU A 627 -5.91 -21.22 -16.20
N ASP A 628 -5.66 -21.78 -17.38
CA ASP A 628 -6.26 -21.35 -18.64
C ASP A 628 -6.20 -19.82 -18.86
N ALA A 629 -5.03 -19.21 -18.62
CA ALA A 629 -4.80 -17.77 -18.68
C ALA A 629 -3.54 -17.43 -19.49
N ALA A 630 -3.67 -16.69 -20.57
CA ALA A 630 -2.58 -16.40 -21.50
C ALA A 630 -2.05 -14.97 -21.40
N ASP A 631 -0.84 -14.73 -21.91
CA ASP A 631 -0.29 -13.38 -22.09
C ASP A 631 -0.15 -12.55 -20.79
N ASN A 632 -0.05 -13.19 -19.63
CA ASN A 632 0.17 -12.48 -18.36
C ASN A 632 1.67 -12.27 -18.12
N SER A 633 2.02 -11.19 -17.42
CA SER A 633 3.40 -10.85 -17.08
C SER A 633 3.60 -10.84 -15.57
N ILE A 634 4.71 -11.43 -15.12
CA ILE A 634 5.13 -11.53 -13.73
C ILE A 634 6.56 -11.00 -13.65
N GLY A 635 6.74 -9.80 -13.10
CA GLY A 635 8.05 -9.20 -12.83
C GLY A 635 8.65 -8.38 -13.98
N ASP A 636 7.86 -8.05 -15.00
CA ASP A 636 8.34 -7.36 -16.21
C ASP A 636 8.71 -5.90 -15.94
N LEU A 637 7.83 -5.15 -15.26
CA LEU A 637 8.09 -3.75 -14.89
C LEU A 637 8.95 -3.64 -13.63
N SER A 638 8.76 -4.55 -12.68
CA SER A 638 9.53 -4.64 -11.44
C SER A 638 9.43 -6.05 -10.87
N ALA A 639 10.55 -6.62 -10.44
CA ALA A 639 10.60 -7.97 -9.89
C ALA A 639 9.72 -8.13 -8.64
N ASN A 640 8.99 -9.24 -8.56
CA ASN A 640 8.33 -9.67 -7.34
C ASN A 640 9.31 -10.44 -6.45
N ILE A 641 9.01 -10.48 -5.15
CA ILE A 641 9.57 -11.47 -4.23
C ILE A 641 8.46 -12.46 -3.89
N ILE A 642 8.63 -13.70 -4.30
CA ILE A 642 7.70 -14.80 -4.10
C ILE A 642 8.45 -15.79 -3.22
N ALA A 643 8.03 -15.93 -1.96
CA ALA A 643 8.79 -16.75 -1.03
C ALA A 643 7.92 -17.47 -0.01
N PHE A 644 8.45 -18.57 0.53
CA PHE A 644 7.91 -19.27 1.70
C PHE A 644 6.48 -19.81 1.59
N ASN A 645 5.92 -19.90 0.38
CA ASN A 645 4.59 -20.48 0.17
C ASN A 645 4.60 -22.01 0.34
N GLY A 646 3.47 -22.56 0.78
CA GLY A 646 3.30 -23.98 1.12
C GLY A 646 3.30 -24.97 -0.05
N ALA A 647 3.33 -24.51 -1.30
CA ALA A 647 3.49 -25.30 -2.54
C ALA A 647 4.46 -24.59 -3.52
N THR A 648 4.27 -24.72 -4.83
CA THR A 648 5.10 -24.07 -5.87
C THR A 648 5.07 -22.54 -5.80
N GLY A 649 6.18 -21.88 -6.13
CA GLY A 649 6.25 -20.41 -6.22
C GLY A 649 5.27 -19.85 -7.26
N VAL A 650 5.43 -20.26 -8.52
CA VAL A 650 4.54 -19.94 -9.65
C VAL A 650 4.14 -21.24 -10.37
N ALA A 651 2.85 -21.55 -10.40
CA ALA A 651 2.31 -22.67 -11.15
C ALA A 651 1.54 -22.17 -12.39
N ILE A 652 1.71 -22.86 -13.52
CA ILE A 652 0.98 -22.58 -14.76
C ILE A 652 0.29 -23.87 -15.21
N GLU A 653 -1.04 -23.86 -15.26
CA GLU A 653 -1.89 -25.01 -15.56
C GLU A 653 -2.81 -24.74 -16.76
N GLY A 654 -3.20 -25.80 -17.47
CA GLY A 654 -4.12 -25.76 -18.60
C GLY A 654 -3.47 -25.37 -19.93
N ASP A 655 -3.88 -26.06 -21.00
CA ASP A 655 -3.30 -25.92 -22.36
C ASP A 655 -3.45 -24.51 -22.95
N LYS A 656 -4.35 -23.68 -22.39
CA LYS A 656 -4.52 -22.29 -22.81
C LYS A 656 -3.57 -21.32 -22.11
N SER A 657 -2.85 -21.74 -21.08
CA SER A 657 -1.94 -20.88 -20.32
C SER A 657 -0.61 -20.69 -21.00
N VAL A 658 -0.64 -20.06 -22.17
CA VAL A 658 0.51 -19.82 -23.03
C VAL A 658 0.95 -18.36 -23.01
N ARG A 659 2.21 -18.11 -23.38
CA ARG A 659 2.80 -16.76 -23.46
C ARG A 659 2.79 -16.00 -22.13
N ASN A 660 2.82 -16.71 -21.02
CA ASN A 660 2.98 -16.11 -19.70
C ASN A 660 4.47 -15.86 -19.42
N TRP A 661 4.82 -14.64 -19.02
CA TRP A 661 6.20 -14.20 -18.83
C TRP A 661 6.54 -14.14 -17.35
N ILE A 662 7.62 -14.80 -16.92
CA ILE A 662 8.08 -14.83 -15.53
C ILE A 662 9.54 -14.34 -15.49
N THR A 663 9.74 -13.04 -15.39
CA THR A 663 11.07 -12.43 -15.55
C THR A 663 11.56 -11.76 -14.26
N LYS A 664 12.85 -11.92 -13.95
CA LYS A 664 13.60 -11.25 -12.88
C LYS A 664 13.11 -11.46 -11.44
N ASN A 665 12.06 -12.25 -11.22
CA ASN A 665 11.49 -12.48 -9.88
C ASN A 665 12.49 -13.23 -8.98
N ALA A 666 12.48 -12.89 -7.69
CA ALA A 666 13.10 -13.71 -6.66
C ALA A 666 12.07 -14.74 -6.19
N ILE A 667 12.32 -16.03 -6.44
CA ILE A 667 11.42 -17.15 -6.17
C ILE A 667 12.17 -18.21 -5.35
N PHE A 668 11.87 -18.34 -4.06
CA PHE A 668 12.65 -19.19 -3.14
C PHE A 668 11.89 -19.60 -1.86
N GLY A 669 12.38 -20.61 -1.14
CA GLY A 669 11.83 -21.02 0.16
C GLY A 669 10.49 -21.74 0.05
N HIS A 670 10.11 -22.19 -1.14
CA HIS A 670 8.90 -22.95 -1.39
C HIS A 670 9.09 -24.42 -1.03
N THR A 671 8.00 -25.12 -0.68
CA THR A 671 8.06 -26.58 -0.48
C THR A 671 8.14 -27.36 -1.80
N GLY A 672 7.72 -26.74 -2.92
CA GLY A 672 7.74 -27.29 -4.27
C GLY A 672 8.82 -26.66 -5.16
N LEU A 673 8.55 -26.61 -6.47
CA LEU A 673 9.41 -25.93 -7.44
C LEU A 673 9.24 -24.41 -7.38
N GLY A 674 10.18 -23.66 -7.94
CA GLY A 674 10.05 -22.22 -8.08
C GLY A 674 9.02 -21.87 -9.17
N ILE A 675 9.17 -22.50 -10.33
CA ILE A 675 8.24 -22.43 -11.47
C ILE A 675 7.93 -23.87 -11.84
N ASP A 676 6.63 -24.18 -12.00
CA ASP A 676 6.12 -25.51 -12.35
C ASP A 676 5.10 -25.37 -13.49
N LEU A 677 5.40 -25.94 -14.64
CA LEU A 677 4.48 -25.98 -15.78
C LEU A 677 3.66 -27.28 -15.66
N SER A 678 2.35 -27.22 -15.87
CA SER A 678 1.40 -28.33 -15.66
C SER A 678 1.18 -28.76 -14.20
N PHE A 679 1.97 -28.25 -13.25
CA PHE A 679 1.84 -28.54 -11.82
C PHE A 679 1.94 -30.04 -11.48
N ASP A 680 2.76 -30.77 -12.25
CA ASP A 680 3.04 -32.18 -12.08
C ASP A 680 4.52 -32.47 -11.75
N GLY A 681 5.28 -31.39 -11.53
CA GLY A 681 6.68 -31.42 -11.15
C GLY A 681 7.59 -31.13 -12.33
N ALA A 682 8.87 -31.41 -12.13
CA ALA A 682 9.93 -30.95 -13.03
C ALA A 682 9.84 -31.57 -14.43
N ASP A 683 9.67 -30.73 -15.45
CA ASP A 683 9.65 -31.13 -16.85
C ASP A 683 11.03 -31.61 -17.32
N THR A 684 11.01 -32.41 -18.39
CA THR A 684 12.22 -32.89 -19.07
C THR A 684 12.35 -32.22 -20.43
N ASN A 685 13.55 -31.73 -20.75
CA ASN A 685 13.78 -31.19 -22.09
C ASN A 685 13.58 -32.25 -23.17
N ASP A 686 12.88 -31.89 -24.24
CA ASP A 686 12.65 -32.71 -25.41
C ASP A 686 13.43 -32.19 -26.64
N LEU A 687 13.26 -32.83 -27.80
CA LEU A 687 13.99 -32.46 -29.01
C LEU A 687 13.22 -31.41 -29.80
N LEU A 688 13.79 -30.22 -29.94
CA LEU A 688 13.24 -29.07 -30.66
C LEU A 688 12.02 -28.41 -30.00
N ASP A 689 11.72 -28.68 -28.73
CA ASP A 689 10.57 -28.06 -28.03
C ASP A 689 9.26 -28.44 -28.72
N ALA A 690 9.03 -29.74 -28.90
CA ALA A 690 8.00 -30.29 -29.77
C ALA A 690 6.70 -30.66 -29.05
N ASP A 691 6.70 -30.66 -27.72
CA ASP A 691 5.51 -30.82 -26.91
C ASP A 691 4.71 -29.52 -26.82
N SER A 692 3.58 -29.59 -26.11
CA SER A 692 2.60 -28.52 -26.03
C SER A 692 1.92 -28.57 -24.67
N GLY A 693 1.52 -27.42 -24.15
CA GLY A 693 0.89 -27.30 -22.85
C GLY A 693 1.04 -25.87 -22.32
N PRO A 694 0.97 -25.68 -21.00
CA PRO A 694 1.32 -24.41 -20.35
C PRO A 694 2.68 -23.89 -20.84
N ASN A 695 2.70 -22.66 -21.37
CA ASN A 695 3.87 -22.06 -22.02
C ASN A 695 4.59 -22.96 -23.06
N ASP A 696 3.83 -23.80 -23.76
CA ASP A 696 4.34 -24.80 -24.70
C ASP A 696 5.39 -25.75 -24.08
N LEU A 697 5.37 -25.95 -22.76
CA LEU A 697 6.34 -26.75 -21.99
C LEU A 697 7.80 -26.39 -22.28
N GLN A 698 8.05 -25.09 -22.54
CA GLN A 698 9.33 -24.55 -23.00
C GLN A 698 10.55 -25.19 -22.31
N ASN A 699 11.45 -25.74 -23.12
CA ASN A 699 12.74 -26.27 -22.67
C ASN A 699 13.57 -25.24 -21.89
N TYR A 700 14.08 -25.61 -20.73
CA TYR A 700 15.01 -24.81 -19.94
C TYR A 700 16.44 -24.92 -20.49
N PRO A 701 17.32 -23.92 -20.25
CA PRO A 701 18.68 -23.97 -20.74
C PRO A 701 19.52 -24.91 -19.87
N VAL A 702 20.41 -25.66 -20.50
CA VAL A 702 21.35 -26.56 -19.79
C VAL A 702 22.64 -25.81 -19.57
N ILE A 703 22.97 -25.54 -18.31
CA ILE A 703 24.25 -24.95 -17.90
C ILE A 703 25.31 -26.04 -17.96
N GLU A 704 26.30 -25.90 -18.83
CA GLU A 704 27.39 -26.88 -18.97
C GLU A 704 28.61 -26.49 -18.12
N TYR A 705 28.83 -25.19 -17.93
CA TYR A 705 30.05 -24.69 -17.34
C TYR A 705 29.81 -23.42 -16.52
N VAL A 706 30.38 -23.39 -15.31
CA VAL A 706 30.45 -22.22 -14.42
C VAL A 706 31.89 -22.08 -13.96
N GLN A 707 32.57 -21.04 -14.42
CA GLN A 707 33.95 -20.72 -14.07
C GLN A 707 34.01 -19.48 -13.22
N ARG A 708 34.39 -19.66 -11.96
CA ARG A 708 34.65 -18.55 -11.06
C ARG A 708 36.03 -17.94 -11.32
N ALA A 709 36.06 -16.66 -11.61
CA ALA A 709 37.26 -15.83 -11.66
C ALA A 709 36.95 -14.46 -11.01
N GLU A 710 37.67 -13.39 -11.37
CA GLU A 710 37.30 -12.01 -11.00
C GLU A 710 35.90 -11.60 -11.52
N SER A 711 35.40 -12.31 -12.53
CA SER A 711 34.00 -12.40 -12.93
C SER A 711 33.65 -13.89 -13.08
N THR A 712 32.41 -14.28 -12.79
CA THR A 712 32.00 -15.68 -13.00
C THR A 712 31.51 -15.85 -14.43
N ASN A 713 32.22 -16.64 -15.24
CA ASN A 713 31.79 -16.96 -16.61
C ASN A 713 30.89 -18.19 -16.58
N VAL A 714 29.74 -18.11 -17.24
CA VAL A 714 28.78 -19.21 -17.34
C VAL A 714 28.51 -19.46 -18.81
N SER A 715 28.50 -20.73 -19.23
CA SER A 715 28.11 -21.11 -20.58
C SER A 715 27.28 -22.38 -20.57
N GLY A 716 26.51 -22.54 -21.64
CA GLY A 716 25.66 -23.70 -21.79
C GLY A 716 25.02 -23.77 -23.17
N VAL A 717 24.02 -24.64 -23.25
CA VAL A 717 23.28 -24.92 -24.47
C VAL A 717 21.78 -24.76 -24.24
N LEU A 718 21.06 -24.45 -25.30
CA LEU A 718 19.61 -24.52 -25.37
C LEU A 718 19.24 -25.37 -26.59
N ASN A 719 18.41 -26.38 -26.40
CA ASN A 719 17.77 -27.09 -27.51
C ASN A 719 16.28 -26.69 -27.55
N SER A 720 15.88 -25.98 -28.59
CA SER A 720 14.50 -25.51 -28.75
C SER A 720 14.18 -25.25 -30.23
N LEU A 721 13.11 -24.51 -30.53
CA LEU A 721 12.66 -24.20 -31.88
C LEU A 721 13.81 -23.65 -32.76
N PRO A 722 14.04 -24.19 -33.97
CA PRO A 722 15.12 -23.75 -34.87
C PRO A 722 15.03 -22.27 -35.29
N ASN A 723 16.18 -21.64 -35.52
CA ASN A 723 16.32 -20.24 -35.99
C ASN A 723 15.49 -19.23 -35.18
N THR A 724 15.31 -19.48 -33.87
CA THR A 724 14.49 -18.67 -32.97
C THR A 724 15.38 -18.04 -31.91
N THR A 725 15.06 -16.79 -31.54
CA THR A 725 15.80 -16.07 -30.49
C THR A 725 15.07 -16.20 -29.17
N PHE A 726 15.83 -16.55 -28.13
CA PHE A 726 15.38 -16.74 -26.77
C PHE A 726 16.18 -15.83 -25.83
N LEU A 727 15.60 -15.52 -24.68
CA LEU A 727 16.28 -14.86 -23.58
C LEU A 727 16.53 -15.88 -22.47
N ILE A 728 17.80 -16.05 -22.09
CA ILE A 728 18.18 -16.85 -20.92
C ILE A 728 18.36 -15.90 -19.75
N GLU A 729 17.71 -16.21 -18.63
CA GLU A 729 17.84 -15.45 -17.39
C GLU A 729 18.55 -16.30 -16.33
N LEU A 730 19.58 -15.72 -15.72
CA LEU A 730 20.48 -16.39 -14.79
C LEU A 730 20.21 -15.90 -13.36
N TYR A 731 20.12 -16.84 -12.44
CA TYR A 731 19.82 -16.60 -11.04
C TYR A 731 20.81 -17.32 -10.13
N VAL A 732 21.02 -16.80 -8.92
CA VAL A 732 21.52 -17.59 -7.80
C VAL A 732 20.40 -18.54 -7.38
N ALA A 733 20.67 -19.84 -7.36
CA ALA A 733 19.74 -20.82 -6.81
C ALA A 733 19.67 -20.69 -5.29
N GLU A 734 18.49 -20.94 -4.69
CA GLU A 734 18.35 -20.97 -3.23
C GLU A 734 19.33 -21.96 -2.59
N ASN A 735 19.42 -23.16 -3.17
CA ASN A 735 20.42 -24.16 -2.84
C ASN A 735 20.74 -25.06 -4.05
N ALA A 736 21.71 -25.96 -3.89
CA ALA A 736 22.20 -26.82 -4.97
C ALA A 736 21.22 -27.92 -5.42
N GLU A 737 20.13 -28.14 -4.68
CA GLU A 737 19.14 -29.18 -4.95
C GLU A 737 17.77 -28.60 -5.34
N SER A 738 17.46 -27.36 -4.94
CA SER A 738 16.21 -26.68 -5.22
C SER A 738 16.19 -26.09 -6.62
N ARG A 739 15.12 -26.36 -7.39
CA ARG A 739 14.84 -25.64 -8.64
C ARG A 739 14.14 -24.30 -8.36
N GLN A 740 14.84 -23.40 -7.65
CA GLN A 740 14.31 -22.12 -7.17
C GLN A 740 15.36 -21.02 -7.33
N GLY A 741 15.01 -19.91 -7.99
CA GLY A 741 15.92 -18.78 -8.27
C GLY A 741 15.75 -17.64 -7.26
N GLN A 742 16.68 -17.52 -6.32
CA GLN A 742 16.60 -16.55 -5.22
C GLN A 742 17.01 -15.12 -5.61
N GLU A 743 17.98 -14.95 -6.50
CA GLU A 743 18.52 -13.63 -6.88
C GLU A 743 18.78 -13.57 -8.38
N PHE A 744 18.17 -12.62 -9.08
CA PHE A 744 18.45 -12.37 -10.49
C PHE A 744 19.87 -11.79 -10.67
N LEU A 745 20.64 -12.35 -11.60
CA LEU A 745 22.02 -11.96 -11.85
C LEU A 745 22.19 -11.21 -13.18
N ASN A 746 21.73 -11.82 -14.27
CA ASN A 746 21.91 -11.30 -15.63
C ASN A 746 20.97 -11.99 -16.62
N SER A 747 20.85 -11.44 -17.83
CA SER A 747 20.18 -12.10 -18.95
C SER A 747 21.04 -12.07 -20.22
N VAL A 748 20.87 -13.07 -21.09
CA VAL A 748 21.60 -13.20 -22.35
C VAL A 748 20.68 -13.68 -23.46
N GLU A 749 20.75 -13.06 -24.63
CA GLU A 749 20.03 -13.53 -25.82
C GLU A 749 20.79 -14.67 -26.51
N VAL A 750 20.06 -15.70 -26.94
CA VAL A 750 20.60 -16.82 -27.71
C VAL A 750 19.71 -17.07 -28.93
N THR A 751 20.33 -17.27 -30.09
CA THR A 751 19.61 -17.70 -31.29
C THR A 751 19.99 -19.14 -31.61
N THR A 752 18.98 -20.02 -31.71
CA THR A 752 19.18 -21.42 -32.11
C THR A 752 19.53 -21.53 -33.59
N ASP A 753 20.32 -22.53 -33.95
CA ASP A 753 20.66 -22.82 -35.34
C ASP A 753 19.51 -23.55 -36.08
N GLY A 754 19.78 -23.99 -37.31
CA GLY A 754 18.81 -24.75 -38.13
C GLY A 754 18.43 -26.13 -37.56
N ASN A 755 19.15 -26.62 -36.54
CA ASN A 755 18.87 -27.85 -35.81
C ASN A 755 18.33 -27.58 -34.40
N GLY A 756 17.98 -26.33 -34.07
CA GLY A 756 17.44 -25.97 -32.76
C GLY A 756 18.48 -25.82 -31.66
N LEU A 757 19.79 -25.89 -31.95
CA LEU A 757 20.84 -25.75 -30.95
C LEU A 757 21.31 -24.29 -30.84
N GLY A 758 21.21 -23.70 -29.65
CA GLY A 758 21.76 -22.39 -29.31
C GLY A 758 22.89 -22.51 -28.30
N LEU A 759 24.06 -21.97 -28.63
CA LEU A 759 25.19 -21.86 -27.69
C LEU A 759 25.18 -20.48 -27.07
N TRP A 760 25.37 -20.40 -25.75
CA TRP A 760 25.35 -19.13 -25.04
C TRP A 760 26.44 -19.05 -23.98
N SER A 761 26.84 -17.82 -23.66
CA SER A 761 27.77 -17.53 -22.57
C SER A 761 27.47 -16.17 -21.97
N ALA A 762 27.68 -16.02 -20.67
CA ALA A 762 27.49 -14.80 -19.92
C ALA A 762 28.62 -14.61 -18.91
N SER A 763 28.94 -13.35 -18.61
CA SER A 763 29.81 -13.00 -17.50
C SER A 763 28.97 -12.37 -16.39
N LEU A 764 29.15 -12.86 -15.17
CA LEU A 764 28.39 -12.50 -13.98
C LEU A 764 29.32 -11.85 -12.95
N ARG A 765 28.72 -11.16 -11.97
CA ARG A 765 29.44 -10.75 -10.76
C ARG A 765 30.08 -11.97 -10.07
N PRO A 766 31.17 -11.78 -9.30
CA PRO A 766 31.71 -12.84 -8.46
C PRO A 766 30.63 -13.47 -7.58
N LEU A 767 30.60 -14.80 -7.59
CA LEU A 767 29.77 -15.59 -6.69
C LEU A 767 30.55 -15.98 -5.43
N SER A 768 29.84 -16.22 -4.34
CA SER A 768 30.40 -16.76 -3.10
C SER A 768 30.55 -18.28 -3.20
N ASP A 769 31.41 -18.84 -2.35
CA ASP A 769 31.66 -20.28 -2.27
C ASP A 769 30.35 -21.04 -2.03
N GLY A 770 30.10 -22.08 -2.84
CA GLY A 770 28.92 -22.93 -2.72
C GLY A 770 27.64 -22.37 -3.31
N GLN A 771 27.63 -21.16 -3.87
CA GLN A 771 26.46 -20.67 -4.62
C GLN A 771 26.29 -21.47 -5.92
N ALA A 772 25.06 -21.87 -6.21
CA ALA A 772 24.69 -22.49 -7.48
C ALA A 772 24.04 -21.48 -8.41
N ILE A 773 24.25 -21.66 -9.71
CA ILE A 773 23.56 -20.92 -10.77
C ILE A 773 22.44 -21.78 -11.31
N ILE A 774 21.30 -21.15 -11.52
CA ILE A 774 20.11 -21.73 -12.13
C ILE A 774 19.58 -20.78 -13.19
N ALA A 775 18.88 -21.29 -14.19
CA ALA A 775 18.48 -20.49 -15.32
C ALA A 775 17.08 -20.82 -15.81
N THR A 776 16.42 -19.84 -16.44
CA THR A 776 15.19 -20.03 -17.22
C THR A 776 15.43 -19.57 -18.65
N THR A 777 14.62 -20.06 -19.57
CA THR A 777 14.56 -19.60 -20.95
C THR A 777 13.20 -18.95 -21.19
N ARG A 778 13.18 -17.86 -21.96
CA ARG A 778 11.98 -17.21 -22.47
C ARG A 778 11.99 -17.17 -23.99
N ASN A 779 10.85 -17.51 -24.57
CA ASN A 779 10.51 -17.23 -25.96
C ASN A 779 9.37 -16.20 -26.00
N LEU A 780 9.52 -15.16 -26.84
CA LEU A 780 8.46 -14.14 -27.02
C LEU A 780 7.14 -14.74 -27.52
N ALA A 781 7.18 -15.88 -28.23
CA ALA A 781 6.01 -16.53 -28.82
C ALA A 781 5.38 -17.64 -27.96
N ALA A 782 6.11 -18.23 -27.00
CA ALA A 782 5.68 -19.41 -26.24
C ALA A 782 5.53 -19.14 -24.73
N GLY A 783 6.43 -18.37 -24.12
CA GLY A 783 6.45 -18.10 -22.67
C GLY A 783 7.80 -18.41 -22.02
N HIS A 784 7.78 -18.64 -20.72
CA HIS A 784 8.95 -19.01 -19.90
C HIS A 784 8.96 -20.51 -19.57
N SER A 785 10.17 -21.08 -19.53
CA SER A 785 10.44 -22.42 -19.01
C SER A 785 10.37 -22.48 -17.48
N GLU A 786 10.34 -23.69 -16.94
CA GLU A 786 10.78 -23.93 -15.57
C GLU A 786 12.24 -23.52 -15.33
N PHE A 787 12.66 -23.56 -14.07
CA PHE A 787 14.07 -23.44 -13.71
C PHE A 787 14.88 -24.70 -14.09
N SER A 788 16.08 -24.48 -14.63
CA SER A 788 17.06 -25.53 -14.95
C SER A 788 17.53 -26.29 -13.71
N ILE A 789 18.33 -27.33 -13.91
CA ILE A 789 19.06 -27.97 -12.81
C ILE A 789 20.14 -26.97 -12.30
N PRO A 790 20.26 -26.72 -10.98
CA PRO A 790 21.30 -25.87 -10.43
C PRO A 790 22.70 -26.43 -10.68
N VAL A 791 23.64 -25.57 -11.05
CA VAL A 791 25.07 -25.91 -11.20
C VAL A 791 25.89 -25.11 -10.21
N VAL A 792 26.58 -25.80 -9.32
CA VAL A 792 27.41 -25.17 -8.29
C VAL A 792 28.62 -24.51 -8.93
N SER A 793 28.83 -23.23 -8.60
CA SER A 793 30.07 -22.54 -8.89
C SER A 793 31.18 -23.11 -8.01
N LEU A 794 32.00 -23.99 -8.58
CA LEU A 794 33.20 -24.53 -7.96
C LEU A 794 34.39 -23.57 -8.21
N PRO A 795 35.29 -23.32 -7.25
CA PRO A 795 36.50 -22.51 -7.51
C PRO A 795 37.44 -23.19 -8.57
N PRO A 796 38.61 -22.66 -8.92
CA PRO A 796 39.62 -23.43 -9.68
C PRO A 796 40.34 -24.51 -8.84
N LEU A 797 40.95 -25.52 -9.50
CA LEU A 797 41.88 -26.45 -8.83
C LEU A 797 42.97 -25.67 -8.09
N GLU A 798 43.20 -26.01 -6.83
CA GLU A 798 44.24 -25.37 -6.03
C GLU A 798 45.54 -26.18 -6.15
N PHE A 799 46.54 -25.57 -6.75
CA PHE A 799 47.89 -26.10 -6.78
C PHE A 799 48.72 -25.47 -5.66
N ARG A 800 49.45 -26.31 -4.91
CA ARG A 800 50.34 -25.86 -3.85
C ARG A 800 51.75 -26.36 -4.12
N THR A 801 52.71 -25.48 -3.85
CA THR A 801 54.14 -25.78 -3.87
C THR A 801 54.75 -25.34 -2.53
N PRO A 802 55.77 -26.04 -2.00
CA PRO A 802 56.48 -25.62 -0.79
C PRO A 802 57.12 -24.22 -0.90
N GLN A 803 57.55 -23.84 -2.10
CA GLN A 803 58.17 -22.56 -2.43
C GLN A 803 57.98 -22.23 -3.92
N GLN A 804 58.09 -20.94 -4.27
CA GLN A 804 57.85 -20.47 -5.64
C GLN A 804 59.09 -20.45 -6.54
N ALA A 805 60.30 -20.44 -5.99
CA ALA A 805 61.55 -20.42 -6.75
C ALA A 805 62.35 -21.71 -6.52
N TRP A 806 62.90 -22.28 -7.59
CA TRP A 806 63.65 -23.52 -7.57
C TRP A 806 64.90 -23.43 -8.42
N ASP A 807 66.01 -23.87 -7.85
CA ASP A 807 67.31 -24.01 -8.49
C ASP A 807 67.32 -25.24 -9.40
N GLU A 808 67.87 -25.18 -10.61
CA GLU A 808 67.85 -26.29 -11.58
C GLU A 808 68.49 -27.59 -11.01
N ALA A 809 69.52 -27.48 -10.17
CA ALA A 809 70.16 -28.60 -9.48
C ALA A 809 69.28 -29.22 -8.39
N SER A 810 68.10 -28.67 -8.10
CA SER A 810 67.12 -29.27 -7.20
C SER A 810 66.61 -30.61 -7.75
N GLY A 811 66.67 -30.82 -9.07
CA GLY A 811 66.32 -32.05 -9.78
C GLY A 811 64.82 -32.38 -9.81
N SER A 812 64.11 -32.29 -8.68
CA SER A 812 62.64 -32.38 -8.65
C SER A 812 62.06 -31.84 -7.34
N PHE A 813 60.80 -31.44 -7.37
CA PHE A 813 60.03 -31.13 -6.17
C PHE A 813 58.63 -31.74 -6.21
N THR A 814 58.00 -31.81 -5.04
CA THR A 814 56.64 -32.29 -4.89
C THR A 814 55.68 -31.11 -4.80
N ALA A 815 54.77 -31.02 -5.77
CA ALA A 815 53.61 -30.14 -5.72
C ALA A 815 52.38 -30.97 -5.36
N SER A 816 51.36 -30.35 -4.79
CA SER A 816 50.08 -30.98 -4.55
C SER A 816 48.98 -30.29 -5.35
N VAL A 817 48.03 -31.08 -5.82
CA VAL A 817 46.80 -30.58 -6.41
C VAL A 817 45.63 -30.99 -5.54
N HIS A 818 44.87 -30.00 -5.10
CA HIS A 818 43.71 -30.15 -4.24
C HIS A 818 42.45 -30.07 -5.08
N ARG A 819 41.55 -31.04 -4.89
CA ARG A 819 40.34 -31.15 -5.68
C ARG A 819 39.38 -30.04 -5.35
N ASN A 820 38.65 -29.73 -6.39
CA ASN A 820 37.68 -28.68 -6.46
C ASN A 820 36.31 -28.88 -5.82
N SER A 821 35.93 -30.15 -5.82
CA SER A 821 34.54 -30.54 -6.06
C SER A 821 33.79 -30.91 -4.78
N LEU A 822 32.47 -30.69 -4.80
CA LEU A 822 31.56 -31.09 -3.71
C LEU A 822 31.44 -32.61 -3.54
N SER A 823 31.68 -33.38 -4.61
CA SER A 823 31.69 -34.84 -4.55
C SER A 823 33.13 -35.36 -4.55
N SER A 824 33.46 -36.16 -3.53
CA SER A 824 34.72 -36.92 -3.46
C SER A 824 34.55 -38.38 -3.88
N SER A 825 33.34 -38.83 -4.24
CA SER A 825 33.00 -40.24 -4.42
C SER A 825 33.64 -40.91 -5.65
N GLN A 826 34.11 -40.12 -6.62
CA GLN A 826 34.83 -40.59 -7.79
C GLN A 826 36.27 -40.07 -7.81
N ALA A 827 37.15 -40.77 -8.52
CA ALA A 827 38.51 -40.31 -8.76
C ALA A 827 38.50 -39.17 -9.79
N LEU A 828 39.36 -38.17 -9.62
CA LEU A 828 39.49 -37.01 -10.51
C LEU A 828 40.86 -37.06 -11.17
N THR A 829 40.91 -37.26 -12.49
CA THR A 829 42.16 -37.24 -13.27
C THR A 829 42.37 -35.85 -13.86
N ILE A 830 43.53 -35.28 -13.58
CA ILE A 830 43.97 -33.96 -14.01
C ILE A 830 45.04 -34.15 -15.06
N GLU A 831 44.81 -33.60 -16.25
CA GLU A 831 45.77 -33.58 -17.35
C GLU A 831 46.49 -32.23 -17.36
N PHE A 832 47.81 -32.27 -17.53
CA PHE A 832 48.62 -31.07 -17.62
C PHE A 832 48.65 -30.57 -19.07
N GLY A 833 48.54 -29.25 -19.25
CA GLY A 833 48.63 -28.60 -20.56
C GLY A 833 50.06 -28.58 -21.11
N ASP A 834 50.30 -27.78 -22.15
CA ASP A 834 51.65 -27.56 -22.67
C ASP A 834 52.52 -26.85 -21.62
N PHE A 835 53.76 -27.32 -21.46
CA PHE A 835 54.77 -26.73 -20.58
C PHE A 835 56.14 -26.77 -21.26
N PRO A 836 57.09 -25.90 -20.89
CA PRO A 836 58.44 -25.90 -21.45
C PRO A 836 59.19 -27.16 -21.00
N SER A 837 59.24 -28.18 -21.86
CA SER A 837 59.86 -29.48 -21.55
C SER A 837 61.38 -29.42 -21.38
N GLU A 838 62.00 -28.33 -21.82
CA GLU A 838 63.42 -28.03 -21.64
C GLU A 838 63.72 -27.60 -20.19
N GLN A 839 62.71 -27.13 -19.46
CA GLN A 839 62.84 -26.53 -18.13
C GLN A 839 62.23 -27.40 -17.03
N ILE A 840 61.06 -28.02 -17.29
CA ILE A 840 60.41 -28.92 -16.34
C ILE A 840 59.88 -30.20 -17.00
N GLN A 841 59.77 -31.26 -16.20
CA GLN A 841 59.12 -32.52 -16.56
C GLN A 841 57.92 -32.77 -15.66
N LEU A 842 56.74 -32.89 -16.26
CA LEU A 842 55.51 -33.27 -15.57
C LEU A 842 55.06 -34.68 -15.98
N PRO A 843 54.35 -35.42 -15.10
CA PRO A 843 53.64 -36.62 -15.52
C PRO A 843 52.56 -36.26 -16.55
N SER A 844 52.17 -37.21 -17.41
CA SER A 844 51.11 -36.99 -18.41
C SER A 844 49.76 -36.65 -17.79
N SER A 845 49.50 -37.14 -16.57
CA SER A 845 48.33 -36.80 -15.77
C SER A 845 48.54 -37.18 -14.31
N VAL A 846 47.72 -36.63 -13.42
CA VAL A 846 47.69 -36.98 -12.00
C VAL A 846 46.25 -37.25 -11.56
N THR A 847 46.02 -38.33 -10.80
CA THR A 847 44.67 -38.71 -10.35
C THR A 847 44.53 -38.53 -8.85
N ILE A 848 43.59 -37.68 -8.42
CA ILE A 848 43.14 -37.63 -7.02
C ILE A 848 42.17 -38.80 -6.81
N PRO A 849 42.47 -39.79 -5.95
CA PRO A 849 41.62 -40.97 -5.77
C PRO A 849 40.21 -40.65 -5.22
N ALA A 850 39.27 -41.58 -5.37
CA ALA A 850 37.97 -41.46 -4.70
C ALA A 850 38.17 -41.37 -3.17
N GLY A 851 37.45 -40.46 -2.53
CA GLY A 851 37.49 -40.16 -1.09
C GLY A 851 38.63 -39.25 -0.63
N GLN A 852 39.57 -38.85 -1.50
CA GLN A 852 40.72 -38.01 -1.13
C GLN A 852 40.51 -36.55 -1.55
N GLU A 853 41.04 -35.59 -0.79
CA GLU A 853 40.93 -34.15 -1.13
C GLU A 853 42.09 -33.64 -1.98
N SER A 854 43.19 -34.38 -2.05
CA SER A 854 44.36 -33.97 -2.82
C SER A 854 45.19 -35.18 -3.23
N THR A 855 46.09 -34.94 -4.16
CA THR A 855 47.18 -35.86 -4.45
C THR A 855 48.43 -35.05 -4.75
N ASP A 856 49.56 -35.66 -4.45
CA ASP A 856 50.85 -35.10 -4.78
C ASP A 856 51.27 -35.55 -6.18
N PHE A 857 52.02 -34.70 -6.86
CA PHE A 857 52.73 -35.02 -8.10
C PHE A 857 54.14 -34.45 -8.05
N VAL A 858 55.03 -35.09 -8.79
CA VAL A 858 56.43 -34.67 -8.88
C VAL A 858 56.57 -33.78 -10.11
N VAL A 859 57.16 -32.60 -9.90
CA VAL A 859 57.67 -31.73 -10.95
C VAL A 859 59.17 -31.98 -11.02
N GLY A 860 59.62 -32.61 -12.10
CA GLY A 860 61.04 -32.70 -12.41
C GLY A 860 61.54 -31.34 -12.89
N ILE A 861 62.69 -30.90 -12.40
CA ILE A 861 63.39 -29.74 -12.96
C ILE A 861 64.51 -30.30 -13.81
N VAL A 862 64.65 -29.78 -15.02
CA VAL A 862 65.68 -30.22 -15.94
C VAL A 862 66.93 -29.41 -15.62
N ASP A 863 67.93 -30.06 -15.04
CA ASP A 863 69.28 -29.53 -14.84
C ASP A 863 70.07 -29.79 -16.12
N ASP A 864 70.48 -28.74 -16.82
CA ASP A 864 71.30 -28.87 -18.01
C ASP A 864 72.76 -28.44 -17.76
N SER A 865 73.45 -27.82 -18.72
CA SER A 865 74.83 -27.34 -18.53
C SER A 865 75.05 -26.01 -19.24
N ILE A 866 73.95 -25.31 -19.54
CA ILE A 866 73.85 -24.10 -20.35
C ILE A 866 73.39 -23.00 -19.42
N MET A 867 74.13 -21.90 -19.40
CA MET A 867 73.74 -20.76 -18.59
C MET A 867 72.53 -20.04 -19.21
N GLU A 868 71.44 -19.89 -18.45
CA GLU A 868 70.17 -19.29 -18.85
C GLU A 868 69.72 -18.19 -17.87
N ASN A 869 68.75 -17.35 -18.27
CA ASN A 869 68.16 -16.34 -17.37
C ASN A 869 67.01 -16.96 -16.57
N GLU A 870 66.69 -16.42 -15.38
CA GLU A 870 65.53 -16.86 -14.58
C GLU A 870 64.24 -16.94 -15.43
N VAL A 871 63.60 -18.12 -15.45
CA VAL A 871 62.42 -18.40 -16.26
C VAL A 871 61.17 -18.54 -15.38
N TRP A 872 60.10 -17.85 -15.78
CA TRP A 872 58.76 -18.06 -15.20
C TRP A 872 58.07 -19.20 -15.93
N VAL A 873 57.73 -20.25 -15.18
CA VAL A 873 57.04 -21.44 -15.71
C VAL A 873 55.62 -21.51 -15.15
N GLU A 874 54.63 -21.55 -16.03
CA GLU A 874 53.22 -21.74 -15.65
C GLU A 874 52.80 -23.19 -15.92
N ILE A 875 52.41 -23.89 -14.86
CA ILE A 875 51.83 -25.23 -14.91
C ILE A 875 50.31 -25.08 -14.91
N ILE A 876 49.66 -25.62 -15.94
CA ILE A 876 48.21 -25.58 -16.12
C ILE A 876 47.66 -26.99 -15.97
N GLY A 877 46.69 -27.19 -15.07
CA GLY A 877 45.99 -28.45 -14.90
C GLY A 877 44.51 -28.35 -15.25
N THR A 878 44.02 -29.33 -16.01
CA THR A 878 42.63 -29.41 -16.49
C THR A 878 42.00 -30.74 -16.10
N ALA A 879 40.71 -30.76 -15.79
CA ALA A 879 39.96 -31.99 -15.55
C ALA A 879 38.50 -31.80 -15.96
N PRO A 880 37.81 -32.85 -16.47
CA PRO A 880 36.39 -32.76 -16.83
C PRO A 880 35.53 -32.31 -15.64
N GLY A 881 34.70 -31.28 -15.83
CA GLY A 881 33.78 -30.77 -14.81
C GLY A 881 34.45 -30.00 -13.66
N VAL A 882 35.72 -29.60 -13.79
CA VAL A 882 36.44 -28.80 -12.79
C VAL A 882 37.09 -27.59 -13.48
N ALA A 883 37.10 -26.43 -12.82
CA ALA A 883 37.75 -25.23 -13.34
C ALA A 883 39.28 -25.38 -13.35
N ILE A 884 39.91 -24.81 -14.38
CA ILE A 884 41.36 -24.87 -14.65
C ILE A 884 42.13 -24.30 -13.45
N GLY A 885 43.10 -25.05 -12.93
CA GLY A 885 44.05 -24.55 -11.94
C GLY A 885 45.38 -24.17 -12.57
N LYS A 886 46.04 -23.17 -12.00
CA LYS A 886 47.36 -22.70 -12.43
C LYS A 886 48.33 -22.68 -11.27
N LEU A 887 49.58 -23.03 -11.53
CA LEU A 887 50.70 -22.87 -10.62
C LEU A 887 51.83 -22.17 -11.36
N GLN A 888 52.24 -21.00 -10.87
CA GLN A 888 53.43 -20.30 -11.37
C GLN A 888 54.61 -20.58 -10.45
N ILE A 889 55.74 -20.96 -11.04
CA ILE A 889 57.01 -21.16 -10.38
C ILE A 889 58.11 -20.42 -11.16
N ILE A 890 59.22 -20.15 -10.48
CA ILE A 890 60.44 -19.58 -11.05
C ILE A 890 61.50 -20.68 -11.04
N ILE A 891 62.15 -20.88 -12.18
CA ILE A 891 63.33 -21.72 -12.29
C ILE A 891 64.55 -20.81 -12.39
N THR A 892 65.52 -21.03 -11.50
CA THR A 892 66.78 -20.27 -11.44
C THR A 892 67.93 -21.18 -11.83
N ASP A 893 68.72 -20.73 -12.81
CA ASP A 893 69.91 -21.43 -13.30
C ASP A 893 71.01 -21.48 -12.22
N ASN A 894 71.67 -22.63 -12.10
CA ASN A 894 72.77 -22.90 -11.17
C ASN A 894 74.12 -23.18 -11.87
N ASP A 895 74.17 -23.09 -13.19
CA ASP A 895 75.39 -23.29 -13.95
C ASP A 895 76.34 -22.10 -13.81
N VAL A 896 77.63 -22.41 -13.91
CA VAL A 896 78.72 -21.44 -13.90
C VAL A 896 79.29 -21.33 -15.31
N PRO A 897 79.49 -20.12 -15.85
CA PRO A 897 79.93 -19.95 -17.22
C PRO A 897 81.31 -20.61 -17.44
N LYS A 898 81.39 -21.50 -18.45
CA LYS A 898 82.52 -22.40 -18.69
C LYS A 898 83.85 -21.68 -18.98
N TRP A 899 83.78 -20.48 -19.57
CA TRP A 899 84.94 -19.72 -20.05
C TRP A 899 85.08 -18.33 -19.43
N HIS A 900 84.18 -17.96 -18.52
CA HIS A 900 84.15 -16.66 -17.86
C HIS A 900 84.38 -16.82 -16.36
N ASN A 901 85.25 -15.98 -15.79
CA ASN A 901 85.47 -15.99 -14.36
C ASN A 901 84.39 -15.14 -13.68
N ALA A 902 83.28 -15.77 -13.31
CA ALA A 902 82.13 -15.10 -12.68
C ALA A 902 82.48 -14.29 -11.42
N PHE A 903 83.61 -14.59 -10.74
CA PHE A 903 84.04 -13.84 -9.56
C PHE A 903 84.94 -12.64 -9.87
N GLN A 904 85.74 -12.72 -10.93
CA GLN A 904 86.68 -11.67 -11.33
C GLN A 904 86.97 -11.82 -12.83
N PRO A 905 86.15 -11.21 -13.70
CA PRO A 905 86.16 -11.43 -15.15
C PRO A 905 87.55 -11.33 -15.82
N LEU A 906 88.40 -10.44 -15.31
CA LEU A 906 89.72 -10.16 -15.87
C LEU A 906 90.83 -11.10 -15.36
N ASP A 907 90.54 -11.96 -14.37
CA ASP A 907 91.45 -12.99 -13.84
C ASP A 907 91.26 -14.27 -14.66
N VAL A 908 91.93 -14.30 -15.82
CA VAL A 908 91.88 -15.38 -16.80
C VAL A 908 92.54 -16.64 -16.26
N SER A 909 93.57 -16.52 -15.42
CA SER A 909 94.30 -17.64 -14.83
C SER A 909 93.58 -18.30 -13.66
N GLY A 910 92.57 -17.63 -13.09
CA GLY A 910 91.78 -18.12 -11.96
C GLY A 910 92.54 -18.13 -10.63
N ASP A 911 93.67 -17.42 -10.55
CA ASP A 911 94.55 -17.42 -9.38
C ASP A 911 94.19 -16.36 -8.32
N ARG A 912 93.10 -15.62 -8.59
CA ARG A 912 92.53 -14.51 -7.81
C ARG A 912 93.25 -13.18 -7.95
N PHE A 913 94.22 -13.05 -8.87
CA PHE A 913 94.93 -11.81 -9.15
C PHE A 913 94.91 -11.51 -10.64
N VAL A 914 94.51 -10.29 -11.02
CA VAL A 914 94.69 -9.83 -12.41
C VAL A 914 96.12 -9.35 -12.55
N SER A 915 96.90 -10.11 -13.31
CA SER A 915 98.33 -9.92 -13.54
C SER A 915 98.64 -9.88 -15.04
N PRO A 916 99.85 -9.49 -15.44
CA PRO A 916 100.28 -9.59 -16.84
C PRO A 916 100.16 -11.00 -17.43
N LEU A 917 100.11 -12.05 -16.59
CA LEU A 917 99.88 -13.42 -17.04
C LEU A 917 98.50 -13.58 -17.67
N ASP A 918 97.47 -12.95 -17.12
CA ASP A 918 96.07 -13.07 -17.58
C ASP A 918 95.89 -12.48 -18.97
N ALA A 919 96.49 -11.32 -19.23
CA ALA A 919 96.54 -10.73 -20.57
C ALA A 919 97.33 -11.61 -21.54
N LEU A 920 98.44 -12.19 -21.07
CA LEU A 920 99.30 -13.04 -21.90
C LEU A 920 98.60 -14.35 -22.28
N LEU A 921 97.76 -14.93 -21.41
CA LEU A 921 96.99 -16.14 -21.69
C LEU A 921 96.02 -15.91 -22.85
N VAL A 922 95.27 -14.80 -22.84
CA VAL A 922 94.33 -14.44 -23.93
C VAL A 922 95.10 -14.15 -25.23
N ILE A 923 96.20 -13.39 -25.16
CA ILE A 923 97.03 -13.07 -26.35
C ILE A 923 97.65 -14.33 -26.96
N ASN A 924 98.16 -15.24 -26.13
CA ASN A 924 98.73 -16.50 -26.62
C ASN A 924 97.66 -17.38 -27.27
N PHE A 925 96.45 -17.40 -26.72
CA PHE A 925 95.33 -18.12 -27.32
C PHE A 925 94.94 -17.53 -28.68
N LEU A 926 94.79 -16.21 -28.79
CA LEU A 926 94.50 -15.52 -30.05
C LEU A 926 95.56 -15.79 -31.12
N ASN A 927 96.83 -15.94 -30.72
CA ASN A 927 97.93 -16.23 -31.62
C ASN A 927 98.08 -17.71 -32.00
N SER A 928 97.25 -18.60 -31.45
CA SER A 928 97.34 -20.06 -31.69
C SER A 928 96.62 -20.55 -32.96
N ASN A 929 95.98 -19.66 -33.73
CA ASN A 929 95.15 -19.96 -34.92
C ASN A 929 93.96 -20.90 -34.65
N LEU A 930 93.51 -21.02 -33.40
CA LEU A 930 92.27 -21.72 -33.06
C LEU A 930 91.06 -20.83 -33.34
N ASP A 931 89.93 -21.44 -33.73
CA ASP A 931 88.64 -20.74 -33.90
C ASP A 931 88.28 -19.95 -32.64
N GLN A 932 87.66 -18.78 -32.78
CA GLN A 932 87.40 -17.85 -31.68
C GLN A 932 86.05 -18.07 -31.01
N ASP A 933 85.19 -18.90 -31.60
CA ASP A 933 83.89 -19.32 -31.05
C ASP A 933 84.06 -20.39 -29.96
N LEU A 934 83.41 -20.16 -28.81
CA LEU A 934 83.48 -21.01 -27.62
C LEU A 934 82.28 -21.93 -27.40
N ALA A 935 81.22 -21.81 -28.22
CA ALA A 935 79.93 -22.47 -27.98
C ALA A 935 80.04 -23.99 -27.75
N ASP A 936 80.97 -24.67 -28.43
CA ASP A 936 81.14 -26.13 -28.38
C ASP A 936 82.49 -26.59 -27.76
N ARG A 937 83.21 -25.71 -27.04
CA ARG A 937 84.56 -26.02 -26.54
C ARG A 937 84.62 -26.25 -25.02
N GLU A 938 85.49 -27.19 -24.64
CA GLU A 938 85.83 -27.49 -23.24
C GLU A 938 87.06 -26.70 -22.75
N PRO A 939 87.07 -26.17 -21.51
CA PRO A 939 88.17 -25.40 -20.94
C PRO A 939 89.53 -26.14 -21.01
N LEU A 940 90.58 -25.40 -21.38
CA LEU A 940 91.96 -25.94 -21.34
C LEU A 940 92.38 -26.24 -19.89
N THR A 941 93.15 -27.31 -19.67
CA THR A 941 93.64 -27.69 -18.33
C THR A 941 95.10 -27.25 -18.10
N PRO A 942 95.44 -26.59 -16.97
CA PRO A 942 94.54 -26.10 -15.90
C PRO A 942 93.61 -24.98 -16.39
N SER A 943 92.38 -24.94 -15.81
CA SER A 943 91.25 -24.12 -16.22
C SER A 943 91.62 -22.65 -16.38
N VAL A 944 91.35 -22.07 -17.55
CA VAL A 944 91.59 -20.65 -17.85
C VAL A 944 90.33 -20.01 -18.42
N PHE A 945 89.91 -18.90 -17.83
CA PHE A 945 88.66 -18.17 -18.13
C PHE A 945 88.94 -17.08 -19.18
N MET A 946 89.03 -17.48 -20.43
CA MET A 946 89.56 -16.62 -21.50
C MET A 946 88.58 -15.59 -22.06
N ASP A 947 87.29 -15.80 -21.85
CA ASP A 947 86.23 -14.88 -22.28
C ASP A 947 85.93 -13.92 -21.13
N VAL A 948 86.52 -12.73 -21.18
CA VAL A 948 86.47 -11.79 -20.04
C VAL A 948 85.29 -10.83 -20.13
N ASN A 949 84.63 -10.73 -21.29
CA ASN A 949 83.43 -9.91 -21.48
C ASN A 949 82.15 -10.74 -21.64
N GLU A 950 82.26 -12.07 -21.58
CA GLU A 950 81.16 -13.03 -21.61
C GLU A 950 80.32 -12.95 -22.89
N ASP A 951 80.95 -12.64 -24.02
CA ASP A 951 80.25 -12.53 -25.30
C ASP A 951 80.24 -13.84 -26.12
N GLY A 952 80.85 -14.91 -25.58
CA GLY A 952 80.92 -16.23 -26.20
C GLY A 952 82.06 -16.36 -27.23
N PHE A 953 82.87 -15.32 -27.44
CA PHE A 953 84.00 -15.32 -28.36
C PHE A 953 85.30 -14.86 -27.68
N ILE A 954 86.43 -15.47 -28.04
CA ILE A 954 87.75 -14.96 -27.62
C ILE A 954 88.29 -14.05 -28.72
N THR A 955 88.27 -12.75 -28.47
CA THR A 955 88.69 -11.72 -29.43
C THR A 955 89.88 -10.89 -28.89
N PRO A 956 90.55 -10.09 -29.73
CA PRO A 956 91.53 -9.11 -29.25
C PRO A 956 90.99 -8.12 -28.22
N PHE A 957 89.66 -7.95 -28.14
CA PHE A 957 89.03 -7.10 -27.15
C PHE A 957 89.17 -7.65 -25.74
N ASP A 958 89.10 -8.98 -25.56
CA ASP A 958 89.29 -9.66 -24.28
C ASP A 958 90.69 -9.42 -23.70
N ALA A 959 91.71 -9.56 -24.54
CA ALA A 959 93.09 -9.23 -24.16
C ALA A 959 93.24 -7.75 -23.79
N LEU A 960 92.55 -6.87 -24.52
CA LEU A 960 92.62 -5.42 -24.32
C LEU A 960 91.98 -5.01 -22.99
N LEU A 961 90.89 -5.65 -22.57
CA LEU A 961 90.23 -5.38 -21.29
C LEU A 961 91.16 -5.69 -20.12
N VAL A 962 91.88 -6.83 -20.15
CA VAL A 962 92.86 -7.19 -19.12
C VAL A 962 94.06 -6.22 -19.13
N ILE A 963 94.59 -5.89 -20.30
CA ILE A 963 95.71 -4.92 -20.44
C ILE A 963 95.31 -3.54 -19.89
N ASN A 964 94.12 -3.05 -20.23
CA ASN A 964 93.65 -1.75 -19.77
C ASN A 964 93.50 -1.71 -18.24
N PHE A 965 93.00 -2.79 -17.63
CA PHE A 965 92.95 -2.90 -16.18
C PHE A 965 94.35 -2.88 -15.54
N LEU A 966 95.30 -3.63 -16.09
CA LEU A 966 96.68 -3.65 -15.59
C LEU A 966 97.34 -2.27 -15.70
N ASN A 967 97.12 -1.57 -16.81
CA ASN A 967 97.64 -0.21 -17.01
C ASN A 967 96.99 0.81 -16.07
N ASN A 968 95.73 0.60 -15.65
CA ASN A 968 95.08 1.45 -14.67
C ASN A 968 95.48 1.15 -13.22
N ASN A 969 95.93 -0.07 -12.90
CA ASN A 969 96.20 -0.52 -11.52
C ASN A 969 97.69 -0.74 -11.18
N THR A 970 98.63 -0.42 -12.09
CA THR A 970 100.08 -0.53 -11.83
C THR A 970 100.75 0.83 -11.62
N GLY A 971 100.66 1.35 -10.39
CA GLY A 971 101.65 2.26 -9.82
C GLY A 971 102.65 1.45 -8.98
N GLU A 972 103.92 1.46 -9.37
CA GLU A 972 105.02 0.70 -8.76
C GLU A 972 105.20 0.95 -7.24
N GLY A 973 105.54 -0.09 -6.45
CA GLY A 973 106.35 0.07 -5.22
C GLY A 973 105.91 -0.66 -3.93
N GLU A 974 106.43 -1.88 -3.75
CA GLU A 974 106.85 -2.58 -2.51
C GLU A 974 106.02 -2.62 -1.18
N ALA A 975 105.70 -3.87 -0.80
CA ALA A 975 105.71 -4.49 0.55
C ALA A 975 104.66 -4.08 1.62
N SER A 976 103.68 -4.96 1.91
CA SER A 976 103.79 -6.07 2.89
C SER A 976 102.42 -6.52 3.48
N ALA A 977 102.01 -7.76 3.15
CA ALA A 977 101.14 -8.70 3.91
C ALA A 977 99.68 -8.31 4.35
N PRO A 978 98.75 -9.28 4.48
CA PRO A 978 97.40 -9.21 3.90
C PRO A 978 96.26 -9.00 4.92
N ILE A 979 95.03 -8.68 4.44
CA ILE A 979 93.72 -9.24 4.88
C ILE A 979 92.59 -8.82 3.90
N SER A 980 91.84 -9.85 3.48
CA SER A 980 90.46 -9.99 2.93
C SER A 980 89.76 -8.94 2.03
N ARG A 981 89.29 -9.46 0.88
CA ARG A 981 88.22 -9.04 -0.06
C ARG A 981 86.99 -8.42 0.65
N GLN A 982 86.17 -7.53 0.07
CA GLN A 982 85.38 -7.72 -1.16
C GLN A 982 84.61 -6.41 -1.53
N SER A 983 84.12 -6.30 -2.78
CA SER A 983 83.18 -5.31 -3.36
C SER A 983 83.75 -4.02 -3.96
N ALA A 984 84.01 -4.04 -5.28
CA ALA A 984 83.76 -2.92 -6.19
C ALA A 984 84.06 -3.38 -7.62
N ILE A 985 83.02 -3.53 -8.45
CA ILE A 985 82.93 -3.13 -9.87
C ILE A 985 81.53 -3.56 -10.33
N ASP A 986 80.52 -2.74 -10.00
CA ASP A 986 79.17 -2.87 -10.58
C ASP A 986 78.41 -1.52 -10.57
N GLN A 987 79.13 -0.44 -10.85
CA GLN A 987 78.51 0.89 -11.03
C GLN A 987 78.96 1.54 -12.32
N VAL A 988 78.77 0.90 -13.46
CA VAL A 988 78.46 1.63 -14.71
C VAL A 988 77.67 0.68 -15.61
N PHE A 989 76.53 1.15 -16.13
CA PHE A 989 75.69 0.57 -17.20
C PHE A 989 74.46 -0.25 -16.79
N SER A 990 73.46 0.44 -16.25
CA SER A 990 72.07 0.20 -16.64
C SER A 990 71.29 1.51 -16.76
N ALA A 991 70.66 1.72 -17.91
CA ALA A 991 69.52 2.62 -18.06
C ALA A 991 68.65 2.10 -19.23
N PRO A 992 67.42 1.61 -18.95
CA PRO A 992 66.46 1.13 -19.92
C PRO A 992 65.53 2.28 -20.39
N TRP A 993 64.87 2.10 -21.54
CA TRP A 993 63.75 2.94 -21.97
C TRP A 993 62.41 2.20 -21.78
N ASP A 994 61.62 2.82 -20.91
CA ASP A 994 60.17 3.05 -20.94
C ASP A 994 59.14 1.91 -21.04
N GLY A 995 58.29 1.90 -20.02
CA GLY A 995 56.93 1.39 -20.04
C GLY A 995 56.14 1.88 -18.81
N LEU A 996 55.43 3.00 -18.97
CA LEU A 996 54.24 3.38 -18.16
C LEU A 996 53.28 2.17 -18.10
N GLU A 997 52.57 1.84 -17.01
CA GLU A 997 51.66 2.72 -16.29
C GLU A 997 51.17 2.05 -14.99
N SER A 998 50.96 2.90 -13.98
CA SER A 998 49.97 2.78 -12.89
C SER A 998 49.78 1.46 -12.11
N SER A 999 50.04 1.51 -10.81
CA SER A 999 49.07 1.00 -9.84
C SER A 999 49.04 1.86 -8.58
N TYR A 1000 47.82 2.24 -8.24
CA TYR A 1000 47.40 2.94 -7.04
C TYR A 1000 47.47 2.00 -5.83
N SER A 1001 47.94 2.54 -4.69
CA SER A 1001 47.45 2.26 -3.34
C SER A 1001 47.88 0.90 -2.75
N ARG A 1002 48.29 0.69 -1.49
CA ARG A 1002 48.03 1.23 -0.13
C ARG A 1002 49.11 0.57 0.77
N LEU A 1003 49.53 0.97 1.98
CA LEU A 1003 49.23 2.01 2.96
C LEU A 1003 50.24 1.83 4.13
N SER A 1004 50.27 2.83 5.01
CA SER A 1004 50.85 2.88 6.38
C SER A 1004 52.34 3.25 6.44
N ASP A 1005 52.67 4.48 6.80
CA ASP A 1005 52.56 5.16 8.11
C ASP A 1005 53.76 4.85 9.00
N GLY A 1006 54.67 5.81 9.08
CA GLY A 1006 55.37 6.10 10.31
C GLY A 1006 54.90 7.46 10.79
N GLU A 1007 54.17 7.50 11.90
CA GLU A 1007 54.43 8.50 12.93
C GLU A 1007 53.79 8.11 14.25
N VAL A 1008 54.64 8.22 15.27
CA VAL A 1008 54.40 7.96 16.68
C VAL A 1008 53.94 9.26 17.31
N GLU A 1009 52.82 9.28 18.02
CA GLU A 1009 52.79 9.80 19.40
C GLU A 1009 51.52 9.40 20.17
N GLU A 1010 51.74 9.19 21.46
CA GLU A 1010 50.86 8.72 22.54
C GLU A 1010 49.57 9.57 22.69
N ILE A 1011 48.43 9.06 23.15
CA ILE A 1011 48.11 8.81 24.57
C ILE A 1011 46.88 7.86 24.71
N PHE A 1012 47.04 6.88 25.62
CA PHE A 1012 46.12 5.85 26.13
C PHE A 1012 44.65 6.27 26.39
N GLY A 1013 43.62 5.40 26.31
CA GLY A 1013 43.57 3.96 26.07
C GLY A 1013 42.20 3.34 26.37
N TYR A 1014 42.14 2.04 26.07
CA TYR A 1014 41.30 0.98 26.64
C TYR A 1014 39.83 0.80 26.20
N ARG A 1015 39.72 -0.12 25.23
CA ARG A 1015 39.08 -1.44 25.30
C ARG A 1015 37.57 -1.54 25.58
N ARG A 1016 36.96 -2.05 24.50
CA ARG A 1016 36.21 -3.32 24.37
C ARG A 1016 34.69 -3.29 24.57
N ARG A 1017 34.08 -3.98 23.59
CA ARG A 1017 32.70 -4.44 23.41
C ARG A 1017 31.79 -3.35 22.87
N ARG A 1018 31.12 -3.50 21.72
CA ARG A 1018 30.85 -4.63 20.84
C ARG A 1018 31.07 -4.23 19.39
#